data_AF-A0A8H5GFK1-F1
#
_entry.id   AF-A0A8H5GFK1-F1
#
_cell.length_a   1.000
_cell.length_b   1.000
_cell.length_c   1.000
_cell.angle_alpha   90.00
_cell.angle_beta   90.00
_cell.angle_gamma   90.00
#
_symmetry.space_group_name_H-M   'P 1'
#
loop_
_entity.id
_entity.type
_entity.pdbx_description
1 polymer ?
#
loop_
_entity_poly.entity_id
_entity_poly.type
_entity_poly.pdbx_seq_one_letter_code
_entity_poly.pdbx_strand_id
1 'polypeptide(L)'
;MSHPTFWPRKTFFYPIGNTPPICLTDHLPPEDDATILLLGCGDPRSILYTVAADHGTRDRPMDITCCDWEPAIIARNVLLLSLLLDNVGADRLLLYWSIFYDLFIDKNTASILNEQCIKLVESAADIAAWHASPYGSFFKFTTRETLNEARRHWSSYTETLALSNAEQRQLKTTFLSDMRKESRNFTGSSLSAVPSAAPLSHEFLLLSTETYNQYWKTGVADADAASPLTVTQVNPTFLFSVAGRQFNMHYGTDPCAAFHLALALTEATYDDGFASTPAKTVREVWSACRDQFSRWAVAFHRRLNGPHDKTPTIVVRFACGDALAFCDGLRLCKTGDYTPTIYSSMWGGAKFSFHDQTMPTSFNVIDTSNLSDHLGLLNVLVAVVPLFHRTPAAVLNTSSLLSYKDHPTQRSAVEERALLDFPSLSLFLGISPVCFSSGLAFRNCSEAASMSAILGRTERTRHYERVSWKFTEYAHAKWSGAPTQRNHEIRFKPDDLANKLFDVYLRMFEDENLGSAFGRLQTGNFSKLQIQNTHYHRQSFVRFLQVIRSLGFVETIWPQTLSHFIDRVTTDTQLLVGPNNAQNLFAELHMWGVHSEAPFLPDFVSKMYGKSPAPYQSWSLVPPVICIVLKVPRAALKVLEDIPVDEIGHPLLACETFHTMHNTHDSIRPIFGDIVDREGRKVITEDPEGLRGNSALIVSFFVSSWILADQSRNLKVGLCIKNSPRHPSNSRQNSAQH
;
A
#
# COMPACT_ATOMS: atom_id res chain seq x y z
N MET A 1 -1.66 5.64 11.47
CA MET A 1 -1.51 4.47 10.58
C MET A 1 -0.80 3.41 11.36
N SER A 2 -1.27 2.17 11.30
CA SER A 2 -0.67 1.10 12.09
C SER A 2 0.52 0.43 11.38
N HIS A 3 1.51 1.22 11.00
CA HIS A 3 2.71 0.79 10.28
C HIS A 3 3.91 1.65 10.70
N PRO A 4 5.11 1.06 10.88
CA PRO A 4 6.30 1.79 11.32
C PRO A 4 6.72 2.94 10.40
N THR A 5 7.23 4.03 10.99
CA THR A 5 7.64 5.20 10.22
C THR A 5 9.05 5.03 9.67
N PHE A 6 9.19 5.02 8.35
CA PHE A 6 10.48 4.96 7.67
C PHE A 6 10.91 6.34 7.16
N TRP A 7 12.21 6.62 7.19
CA TRP A 7 12.77 7.79 6.53
C TRP A 7 12.64 7.67 5.00
N PRO A 8 11.96 8.61 4.31
CA PRO A 8 11.51 8.44 2.93
C PRO A 8 12.58 8.92 1.92
N ARG A 9 13.80 8.38 1.99
CA ARG A 9 14.92 8.86 1.16
C ARG A 9 14.90 8.35 -0.28
N LYS A 10 14.48 7.09 -0.49
CA LYS A 10 14.29 6.48 -1.81
C LYS A 10 12.90 5.86 -1.89
N THR A 11 12.13 6.28 -2.88
CA THR A 11 10.85 5.65 -3.28
C THR A 11 10.93 5.32 -4.76
N PHE A 12 10.12 4.38 -5.23
CA PHE A 12 10.00 4.11 -6.66
C PHE A 12 8.59 4.41 -7.14
N PHE A 13 8.51 4.92 -8.36
CA PHE A 13 7.28 5.11 -9.09
C PHE A 13 6.96 3.85 -9.92
N TYR A 14 5.72 3.36 -9.81
CA TYR A 14 5.22 2.17 -10.50
C TYR A 14 4.10 2.53 -11.49
N PRO A 15 4.42 3.26 -12.58
CA PRO A 15 3.42 3.71 -13.55
C PRO A 15 2.75 2.57 -14.33
N ILE A 16 3.37 1.40 -14.38
CA ILE A 16 2.83 0.24 -15.07
C ILE A 16 2.77 -0.89 -14.06
N GLY A 17 1.64 -1.58 -14.02
CA GLY A 17 1.44 -2.66 -13.07
C GLY A 17 2.43 -3.80 -13.30
N ASN A 18 2.79 -4.47 -12.22
CA ASN A 18 3.91 -5.41 -12.14
C ASN A 18 3.48 -6.89 -12.00
N THR A 19 2.20 -7.17 -12.24
CA THR A 19 1.55 -8.50 -12.13
C THR A 19 0.54 -8.69 -13.27
N PRO A 20 0.21 -9.86 -13.79
CA PRO A 20 -0.81 -9.95 -14.85
C PRO A 20 -2.17 -9.37 -14.39
N PRO A 21 -2.99 -8.79 -15.29
CA PRO A 21 -4.33 -8.31 -14.93
C PRO A 21 -5.20 -9.43 -14.35
N ILE A 22 -6.19 -9.06 -13.57
CA ILE A 22 -7.14 -9.98 -12.96
C ILE A 22 -8.56 -9.55 -13.28
N CYS A 23 -9.46 -10.51 -13.43
CA CYS A 23 -10.88 -10.23 -13.52
C CYS A 23 -11.43 -10.13 -12.08
N LEU A 24 -11.87 -8.94 -11.71
CA LEU A 24 -12.29 -8.61 -10.35
C LEU A 24 -13.64 -9.23 -10.00
N THR A 25 -14.40 -9.70 -10.99
CA THR A 25 -15.71 -10.32 -10.84
C THR A 25 -15.71 -11.85 -10.92
N ASP A 26 -14.54 -12.49 -11.09
CA ASP A 26 -14.39 -13.96 -11.28
C ASP A 26 -15.06 -14.81 -10.19
N HIS A 27 -15.17 -14.28 -8.97
CA HIS A 27 -15.75 -14.99 -7.82
C HIS A 27 -17.18 -14.58 -7.48
N LEU A 28 -17.75 -13.63 -8.23
CA LEU A 28 -19.11 -13.15 -8.03
C LEU A 28 -20.09 -13.94 -8.89
N PRO A 29 -21.25 -14.35 -8.36
CA PRO A 29 -22.37 -14.86 -9.17
C PRO A 29 -22.74 -13.84 -10.27
N PRO A 30 -23.04 -14.23 -11.51
CA PRO A 30 -23.32 -13.30 -12.64
C PRO A 30 -24.38 -12.22 -12.40
N GLU A 31 -25.32 -12.50 -11.51
CA GLU A 31 -26.46 -11.68 -11.11
C GLU A 31 -26.13 -10.64 -10.03
N ASP A 32 -25.03 -10.81 -9.29
CA ASP A 32 -24.69 -9.92 -8.18
C ASP A 32 -24.04 -8.61 -8.70
N ASP A 33 -24.38 -7.50 -8.06
CA ASP A 33 -23.67 -6.23 -8.26
C ASP A 33 -22.22 -6.34 -7.78
N ALA A 34 -21.30 -5.62 -8.43
CA ALA A 34 -19.90 -5.58 -8.03
C ALA A 34 -19.59 -4.29 -7.25
N THR A 35 -19.27 -4.41 -5.96
CA THR A 35 -18.77 -3.31 -5.12
C THR A 35 -17.34 -3.63 -4.73
N ILE A 36 -16.39 -3.00 -5.43
CA ILE A 36 -14.99 -3.40 -5.49
C ILE A 36 -14.11 -2.36 -4.78
N LEU A 37 -13.22 -2.80 -3.90
CA LEU A 37 -12.15 -1.97 -3.32
C LEU A 37 -10.80 -2.42 -3.85
N LEU A 38 -10.05 -1.49 -4.49
CA LEU A 38 -8.69 -1.71 -4.97
C LEU A 38 -7.73 -0.87 -4.13
N LEU A 39 -6.92 -1.53 -3.30
CA LEU A 39 -5.89 -0.89 -2.48
C LEU A 39 -4.51 -1.08 -3.12
N GLY A 40 -3.80 0.03 -3.36
CA GLY A 40 -2.62 0.02 -4.23
C GLY A 40 -3.04 -0.27 -5.65
N CYS A 41 -4.04 0.47 -6.15
CA CYS A 41 -4.75 0.14 -7.38
C CYS A 41 -3.82 0.05 -8.60
N GLY A 42 -2.69 0.77 -8.60
CA GLY A 42 -1.79 0.80 -9.74
C GLY A 42 -2.51 1.31 -10.99
N ASP A 43 -2.13 0.81 -12.16
CA ASP A 43 -2.75 1.15 -13.44
C ASP A 43 -4.15 0.52 -13.63
N PRO A 44 -4.99 0.99 -14.58
CA PRO A 44 -6.39 0.57 -14.65
C PRO A 44 -6.58 -0.75 -15.39
N ARG A 45 -5.52 -1.51 -15.68
CA ARG A 45 -5.58 -2.73 -16.53
C ARG A 45 -6.52 -3.79 -15.98
N SER A 46 -6.60 -3.98 -14.66
CA SER A 46 -7.52 -4.96 -14.07
C SER A 46 -8.96 -4.51 -14.20
N ILE A 47 -9.24 -3.19 -14.17
CA ILE A 47 -10.57 -2.63 -14.45
C ILE A 47 -10.94 -2.88 -15.91
N LEU A 48 -10.04 -2.52 -16.84
CA LEU A 48 -10.26 -2.69 -18.28
C LEU A 48 -10.44 -4.17 -18.66
N TYR A 49 -9.59 -5.05 -18.13
CA TYR A 49 -9.68 -6.48 -18.34
C TYR A 49 -10.96 -7.06 -17.73
N THR A 50 -11.35 -6.65 -16.52
CA THR A 50 -12.62 -7.06 -15.92
C THR A 50 -13.79 -6.71 -16.84
N VAL A 51 -13.90 -5.48 -17.32
CA VAL A 51 -15.02 -5.09 -18.20
C VAL A 51 -15.01 -5.86 -19.52
N ALA A 52 -13.85 -6.24 -20.03
CA ALA A 52 -13.74 -7.02 -21.26
C ALA A 52 -14.01 -8.51 -21.10
N ALA A 53 -13.70 -9.07 -19.92
CA ALA A 53 -13.75 -10.51 -19.64
C ALA A 53 -14.95 -10.92 -18.76
N ASP A 54 -15.65 -9.98 -18.16
CA ASP A 54 -16.74 -10.25 -17.21
C ASP A 54 -17.82 -11.14 -17.83
N HIS A 55 -18.02 -12.29 -17.20
CA HIS A 55 -19.02 -13.29 -17.59
C HIS A 55 -20.40 -13.02 -16.94
N GLY A 56 -20.53 -11.92 -16.20
CA GLY A 56 -21.78 -11.49 -15.60
C GLY A 56 -22.86 -11.10 -16.61
N THR A 57 -24.02 -10.68 -16.09
CA THR A 57 -25.00 -10.01 -16.95
C THR A 57 -24.34 -8.79 -17.59
N ARG A 58 -24.61 -8.54 -18.89
CA ARG A 58 -24.01 -7.42 -19.64
C ARG A 58 -24.17 -6.07 -18.92
N ASP A 59 -25.18 -5.97 -18.07
CA ASP A 59 -25.58 -4.75 -17.40
C ASP A 59 -25.26 -4.70 -15.90
N ARG A 60 -24.56 -5.69 -15.32
CA ARG A 60 -24.26 -5.72 -13.88
C ARG A 60 -23.62 -4.40 -13.36
N PRO A 61 -24.22 -3.73 -12.38
CA PRO A 61 -23.62 -2.54 -11.76
C PRO A 61 -22.23 -2.81 -11.19
N MET A 62 -21.29 -1.89 -11.45
CA MET A 62 -19.94 -1.91 -10.90
C MET A 62 -19.61 -0.57 -10.22
N ASP A 63 -19.40 -0.57 -8.90
CA ASP A 63 -18.84 0.56 -8.16
C ASP A 63 -17.44 0.18 -7.66
N ILE A 64 -16.42 0.79 -8.26
CA ILE A 64 -15.00 0.47 -8.04
C ILE A 64 -14.36 1.63 -7.29
N THR A 65 -13.92 1.40 -6.06
CA THR A 65 -13.18 2.38 -5.26
C THR A 65 -11.69 2.06 -5.29
N CYS A 66 -10.89 2.97 -5.85
CA CYS A 66 -9.44 2.87 -5.99
C CYS A 66 -8.74 3.79 -4.98
N CYS A 67 -7.80 3.23 -4.22
CA CYS A 67 -6.89 3.98 -3.37
C CYS A 67 -5.45 3.70 -3.78
N ASP A 68 -4.68 4.75 -4.04
CA ASP A 68 -3.23 4.67 -4.20
C ASP A 68 -2.57 5.80 -3.42
N TRP A 69 -1.38 5.54 -2.88
CA TRP A 69 -0.63 6.56 -2.13
C TRP A 69 0.10 7.53 -3.08
N GLU A 70 0.30 7.13 -4.34
CA GLU A 70 0.96 7.92 -5.38
C GLU A 70 -0.07 8.72 -6.21
N PRO A 71 -0.15 10.06 -6.06
CA PRO A 71 -1.08 10.90 -6.82
C PRO A 71 -0.89 10.81 -8.34
N ALA A 72 0.35 10.53 -8.81
CA ALA A 72 0.60 10.36 -10.24
C ALA A 72 -0.13 9.15 -10.83
N ILE A 73 -0.37 8.08 -10.04
CA ILE A 73 -1.16 6.92 -10.48
C ILE A 73 -2.61 7.35 -10.72
N ILE A 74 -3.20 8.07 -9.77
CA ILE A 74 -4.57 8.57 -9.88
C ILE A 74 -4.73 9.48 -11.11
N ALA A 75 -3.81 10.43 -11.30
CA ALA A 75 -3.83 11.34 -12.44
C ALA A 75 -3.73 10.61 -13.79
N ARG A 76 -2.86 9.59 -13.88
CA ARG A 76 -2.67 8.79 -15.11
C ARG A 76 -3.86 7.89 -15.41
N ASN A 77 -4.46 7.30 -14.38
CA ASN A 77 -5.63 6.44 -14.56
C ASN A 77 -6.82 7.24 -15.09
N VAL A 78 -7.15 8.37 -14.44
CA VAL A 78 -8.25 9.24 -14.89
C VAL A 78 -7.98 9.80 -16.28
N LEU A 79 -6.72 10.15 -16.60
CA LEU A 79 -6.33 10.56 -17.94
C LEU A 79 -6.66 9.49 -18.98
N LEU A 80 -6.18 8.25 -18.79
CA LEU A 80 -6.46 7.16 -19.72
C LEU A 80 -7.97 6.89 -19.84
N LEU A 81 -8.68 6.73 -18.72
CA LEU A 81 -10.11 6.42 -18.73
C LEU A 81 -10.94 7.53 -19.38
N SER A 82 -10.55 8.80 -19.24
CA SER A 82 -11.20 9.92 -19.93
C SER A 82 -10.95 9.93 -21.45
N LEU A 83 -9.74 9.56 -21.91
CA LEU A 83 -9.45 9.37 -23.33
C LEU A 83 -10.32 8.25 -23.92
N LEU A 84 -10.46 7.15 -23.18
CA LEU A 84 -11.29 6.01 -23.58
C LEU A 84 -12.78 6.32 -23.57
N LEU A 85 -13.25 7.24 -22.71
CA LEU A 85 -14.63 7.72 -22.77
C LEU A 85 -14.87 8.53 -24.05
N ASP A 86 -13.96 9.44 -24.39
CA ASP A 86 -14.10 10.38 -25.50
C ASP A 86 -14.08 9.68 -26.88
N ASN A 87 -13.16 8.74 -27.13
CA ASN A 87 -13.01 8.09 -28.43
C ASN A 87 -12.23 6.77 -28.33
N VAL A 88 -12.54 5.78 -29.17
CA VAL A 88 -11.78 4.52 -29.29
C VAL A 88 -11.51 4.11 -30.75
N GLY A 89 -11.40 5.08 -31.65
CA GLY A 89 -10.93 4.86 -33.02
C GLY A 89 -9.55 4.21 -33.04
N ALA A 90 -9.28 3.33 -34.01
CA ALA A 90 -8.04 2.56 -34.05
C ALA A 90 -6.78 3.44 -34.13
N ASP A 91 -6.85 4.56 -34.85
CA ASP A 91 -5.80 5.58 -34.90
C ASP A 91 -5.55 6.23 -33.53
N ARG A 92 -6.61 6.46 -32.75
CA ARG A 92 -6.52 7.03 -31.40
C ARG A 92 -5.96 6.06 -30.39
N LEU A 93 -6.34 4.79 -30.45
CA LEU A 93 -5.86 3.75 -29.52
C LEU A 93 -4.34 3.57 -29.58
N LEU A 94 -3.73 3.69 -30.76
CA LEU A 94 -2.26 3.68 -30.89
C LEU A 94 -1.61 4.86 -30.16
N LEU A 95 -2.19 6.05 -30.24
CA LEU A 95 -1.69 7.23 -29.52
C LEU A 95 -1.88 7.06 -28.01
N TYR A 96 -3.01 6.50 -27.56
CA TYR A 96 -3.29 6.28 -26.14
C TYR A 96 -2.36 5.22 -25.53
N TRP A 97 -2.03 4.18 -26.30
CA TRP A 97 -0.97 3.24 -25.95
C TRP A 97 0.34 3.98 -25.66
N SER A 98 0.78 4.84 -26.57
CA SER A 98 2.03 5.58 -26.39
C SER A 98 1.98 6.58 -25.23
N ILE A 99 0.85 7.24 -25.02
CA ILE A 99 0.65 8.11 -23.84
C ILE A 99 0.83 7.32 -22.54
N PHE A 100 0.35 6.08 -22.49
CA PHE A 100 0.30 5.32 -21.24
C PHE A 100 1.53 4.45 -20.99
N TYR A 101 2.14 3.88 -22.03
CA TYR A 101 3.22 2.89 -21.91
C TYR A 101 4.59 3.38 -22.39
N ASP A 102 4.67 4.42 -23.22
CA ASP A 102 5.98 4.87 -23.76
C ASP A 102 6.55 6.04 -22.96
N LEU A 103 7.84 5.96 -22.61
CA LEU A 103 8.58 7.03 -21.92
C LEU A 103 8.84 8.24 -22.80
N PHE A 104 8.81 8.04 -24.12
CA PHE A 104 8.98 9.10 -25.11
C PHE A 104 7.88 9.04 -26.15
N ILE A 105 7.37 10.22 -26.52
CA ILE A 105 6.22 10.37 -27.42
C ILE A 105 6.56 11.29 -28.59
N ASP A 106 5.90 11.10 -29.72
CA ASP A 106 6.03 12.02 -30.86
C ASP A 106 5.17 13.29 -30.67
N LYS A 107 5.31 14.24 -31.59
CA LYS A 107 4.58 15.52 -31.52
C LYS A 107 3.06 15.35 -31.63
N ASN A 108 2.60 14.35 -32.39
CA ASN A 108 1.17 14.12 -32.58
C ASN A 108 0.54 13.60 -31.28
N THR A 109 1.16 12.57 -30.70
CA THR A 109 0.81 11.99 -29.39
C THR A 109 0.86 13.05 -28.29
N ALA A 110 1.90 13.90 -28.29
CA ALA A 110 2.03 15.02 -27.37
C ALA A 110 0.88 16.05 -27.50
N SER A 111 0.42 16.35 -28.72
CA SER A 111 -0.75 17.22 -28.94
C SER A 111 -2.00 16.64 -28.29
N ILE A 112 -2.27 15.34 -28.53
CA ILE A 112 -3.44 14.67 -27.98
C ILE A 112 -3.40 14.62 -26.44
N LEU A 113 -2.23 14.34 -25.88
CA LEU A 113 -2.03 14.39 -24.43
C LEU A 113 -2.30 15.79 -23.88
N ASN A 114 -1.76 16.83 -24.52
CA ASN A 114 -1.93 18.21 -24.08
C ASN A 114 -3.40 18.66 -24.14
N GLU A 115 -4.09 18.37 -25.25
CA GLU A 115 -5.52 18.65 -25.43
C GLU A 115 -6.37 18.02 -24.33
N GLN A 116 -6.12 16.75 -24.00
CA GLN A 116 -6.88 16.08 -22.94
C GLN A 116 -6.56 16.63 -21.56
N CYS A 117 -5.29 16.90 -21.26
CA CYS A 117 -4.91 17.51 -19.98
C CYS A 117 -5.57 18.88 -19.78
N ILE A 118 -5.67 19.71 -20.83
CA ILE A 118 -6.37 21.01 -20.76
C ILE A 118 -7.84 20.81 -20.38
N LYS A 119 -8.57 19.91 -21.05
CA LYS A 119 -9.98 19.62 -20.71
C LYS A 119 -10.15 19.15 -19.26
N LEU A 120 -9.25 18.26 -18.81
CA LEU A 120 -9.29 17.73 -17.45
C LEU A 120 -8.99 18.80 -16.41
N VAL A 121 -8.01 19.67 -16.67
CA VAL A 121 -7.70 20.83 -15.81
C VAL A 121 -8.91 21.77 -15.77
N GLU A 122 -9.56 22.08 -16.87
CA GLU A 122 -10.76 22.92 -16.87
C GLU A 122 -11.92 22.29 -16.08
N SER A 123 -12.16 20.99 -16.29
CA SER A 123 -13.21 20.23 -15.60
C SER A 123 -12.95 20.08 -14.10
N ALA A 124 -11.69 20.08 -13.67
CA ALA A 124 -11.29 19.87 -12.28
C ALA A 124 -11.15 21.18 -11.47
N ALA A 125 -11.90 22.25 -11.81
CA ALA A 125 -11.84 23.54 -11.10
C ALA A 125 -12.14 23.39 -9.60
N ASP A 126 -13.17 22.61 -9.31
CA ASP A 126 -13.54 22.14 -8.00
C ASP A 126 -14.39 20.87 -8.15
N ILE A 127 -14.85 20.31 -7.04
CA ILE A 127 -15.70 19.12 -7.03
C ILE A 127 -17.00 19.32 -7.81
N ALA A 128 -17.61 20.51 -7.75
CA ALA A 128 -18.89 20.77 -8.41
C ALA A 128 -18.72 20.86 -9.93
N ALA A 129 -17.66 21.54 -10.40
CA ALA A 129 -17.28 21.58 -11.81
C ALA A 129 -16.97 20.18 -12.35
N TRP A 130 -16.27 19.35 -11.55
CA TRP A 130 -15.98 17.97 -11.94
C TRP A 130 -17.26 17.15 -12.09
N HIS A 131 -18.17 17.22 -11.13
CA HIS A 131 -19.46 16.52 -11.20
C HIS A 131 -20.34 16.96 -12.37
N ALA A 132 -20.26 18.24 -12.78
CA ALA A 132 -20.99 18.77 -13.92
C ALA A 132 -20.33 18.45 -15.28
N SER A 133 -19.08 17.98 -15.28
CA SER A 133 -18.34 17.64 -16.49
C SER A 133 -18.85 16.32 -17.12
N PRO A 134 -18.52 16.04 -18.40
CA PRO A 134 -18.83 14.76 -19.05
C PRO A 134 -18.23 13.54 -18.33
N TYR A 135 -17.21 13.74 -17.49
CA TYR A 135 -16.49 12.69 -16.79
C TYR A 135 -17.10 12.37 -15.42
N GLY A 136 -17.75 13.34 -14.78
CA GLY A 136 -18.13 13.31 -13.36
C GLY A 136 -19.19 12.27 -12.98
N SER A 137 -19.96 11.76 -13.94
CA SER A 137 -20.91 10.67 -13.70
C SER A 137 -20.23 9.31 -13.53
N PHE A 138 -19.08 9.10 -14.17
CA PHE A 138 -18.38 7.82 -14.21
C PHE A 138 -17.14 7.81 -13.31
N PHE A 139 -16.39 8.90 -13.29
CA PHE A 139 -15.14 9.01 -12.54
C PHE A 139 -15.34 9.99 -11.41
N LYS A 140 -15.19 9.54 -10.16
CA LYS A 140 -15.38 10.40 -8.98
C LYS A 140 -14.12 10.51 -8.16
N PHE A 141 -13.91 11.65 -7.54
CA PHE A 141 -12.87 11.83 -6.53
C PHE A 141 -13.51 11.70 -5.15
N THR A 142 -12.88 11.00 -4.23
CA THR A 142 -13.43 10.78 -2.88
C THR A 142 -13.18 11.99 -1.97
N THR A 143 -12.10 12.72 -2.21
CA THR A 143 -11.70 13.93 -1.47
C THR A 143 -11.35 15.07 -2.41
N ARG A 144 -11.43 16.31 -1.90
CA ARG A 144 -11.03 17.50 -2.67
C ARG A 144 -9.54 17.50 -2.95
N GLU A 145 -8.75 17.03 -1.99
CA GLU A 145 -7.30 16.93 -2.07
C GLU A 145 -6.89 15.99 -3.21
N THR A 146 -7.60 14.87 -3.40
CA THR A 146 -7.33 13.95 -4.52
C THR A 146 -7.58 14.62 -5.87
N LEU A 147 -8.68 15.39 -6.03
CA LEU A 147 -8.93 16.15 -7.26
C LEU A 147 -7.83 17.19 -7.50
N ASN A 148 -7.44 17.92 -6.46
CA ASN A 148 -6.41 18.96 -6.56
C ASN A 148 -5.06 18.38 -6.99
N GLU A 149 -4.65 17.24 -6.43
CA GLU A 149 -3.40 16.58 -6.84
C GLU A 149 -3.48 16.09 -8.29
N ALA A 150 -4.60 15.47 -8.71
CA ALA A 150 -4.77 15.05 -10.10
C ALA A 150 -4.69 16.26 -11.07
N ARG A 151 -5.39 17.35 -10.74
CA ARG A 151 -5.32 18.62 -11.47
C ARG A 151 -3.90 19.15 -11.56
N ARG A 152 -3.17 19.18 -10.43
CA ARG A 152 -1.78 19.64 -10.37
C ARG A 152 -0.89 18.84 -11.33
N HIS A 153 -1.04 17.52 -11.37
CA HIS A 153 -0.30 16.66 -12.29
C HIS A 153 -0.62 16.98 -13.76
N TRP A 154 -1.90 17.09 -14.14
CA TRP A 154 -2.27 17.44 -15.52
C TRP A 154 -1.76 18.83 -15.93
N SER A 155 -1.82 19.83 -15.03
CA SER A 155 -1.21 21.14 -15.26
C SER A 155 0.29 21.02 -15.51
N SER A 156 1.02 20.29 -14.65
CA SER A 156 2.46 20.05 -14.83
C SER A 156 2.79 19.31 -16.14
N TYR A 157 1.90 18.44 -16.62
CA TYR A 157 2.04 17.79 -17.92
C TYR A 157 1.94 18.80 -19.06
N THR A 158 0.92 19.67 -19.05
CA THR A 158 0.76 20.73 -20.07
C THR A 158 1.95 21.68 -20.10
N GLU A 159 2.42 22.14 -18.93
CA GLU A 159 3.60 23.01 -18.79
C GLU A 159 4.86 22.34 -19.36
N THR A 160 5.02 21.04 -19.11
CA THR A 160 6.18 20.29 -19.63
C THR A 160 6.11 20.13 -21.14
N LEU A 161 4.92 19.92 -21.71
CA LEU A 161 4.76 19.80 -23.17
C LEU A 161 4.95 21.14 -23.89
N ALA A 162 4.67 22.26 -23.21
CA ALA A 162 4.84 23.61 -23.72
C ALA A 162 6.30 24.14 -23.70
N LEU A 163 7.24 23.39 -23.11
CA LEU A 163 8.66 23.77 -23.07
C LEU A 163 9.24 24.00 -24.47
N SER A 164 10.19 24.93 -24.57
CA SER A 164 10.90 25.19 -25.83
C SER A 164 11.68 23.95 -26.29
N ASN A 165 12.00 23.89 -27.59
CA ASN A 165 12.80 22.78 -28.15
C ASN A 165 14.16 22.61 -27.45
N ALA A 166 14.77 23.69 -26.95
CA ALA A 166 16.03 23.64 -26.22
C ALA A 166 15.85 23.00 -24.84
N GLU A 167 14.83 23.42 -24.10
CA GLU A 167 14.49 22.87 -22.78
C GLU A 167 14.06 21.40 -22.87
N GLN A 168 13.28 21.03 -23.90
CA GLN A 168 12.92 19.64 -24.17
C GLN A 168 14.15 18.76 -24.40
N ARG A 169 15.16 19.25 -25.15
CA ARG A 169 16.42 18.52 -25.37
C ARG A 169 17.21 18.36 -24.08
N GLN A 170 17.27 19.39 -23.24
CA GLN A 170 17.93 19.33 -21.95
C GLN A 170 17.23 18.33 -21.02
N LEU A 171 15.91 18.43 -20.88
CA LEU A 171 15.09 17.52 -20.09
C LEU A 171 15.28 16.07 -20.52
N LYS A 172 15.24 15.81 -21.83
CA LYS A 172 15.48 14.48 -22.38
C LYS A 172 16.87 13.94 -22.08
N THR A 173 17.89 14.80 -22.12
CA THR A 173 19.27 14.42 -21.80
C THR A 173 19.38 13.97 -20.34
N THR A 174 18.82 14.73 -19.40
CA THR A 174 18.78 14.37 -17.98
C THR A 174 17.99 13.09 -17.75
N PHE A 175 16.78 13.00 -18.31
CA PHE A 175 15.91 11.83 -18.18
C PHE A 175 16.58 10.54 -18.68
N LEU A 176 17.25 10.59 -19.85
CA LEU A 176 18.00 9.44 -20.40
C LEU A 176 19.21 9.08 -19.54
N SER A 177 19.88 10.07 -18.95
CA SER A 177 21.01 9.83 -18.05
C SER A 177 20.56 9.05 -16.81
N ASP A 178 19.47 9.49 -16.18
CA ASP A 178 18.92 8.86 -14.98
C ASP A 178 18.35 7.46 -15.29
N MET A 179 17.63 7.31 -16.40
CA MET A 179 17.14 6.00 -16.87
C MET A 179 18.29 5.00 -17.08
N ARG A 180 19.40 5.44 -17.69
CA ARG A 180 20.59 4.60 -17.88
C ARG A 180 21.30 4.28 -16.57
N LYS A 181 21.33 5.23 -15.62
CA LYS A 181 21.89 5.01 -14.28
C LYS A 181 21.12 3.90 -13.55
N GLU A 182 19.79 4.01 -13.50
CA GLU A 182 18.94 2.99 -12.86
C GLU A 182 19.05 1.63 -13.55
N SER A 183 19.07 1.61 -14.89
CA SER A 183 19.26 0.36 -15.65
C SER A 183 20.62 -0.32 -15.39
N ARG A 184 21.70 0.44 -15.21
CA ARG A 184 23.04 -0.11 -14.89
C ARG A 184 23.15 -0.61 -13.46
N ASN A 185 22.45 0.02 -12.52
CA ASN A 185 22.41 -0.40 -11.12
C ASN A 185 21.70 -1.75 -10.95
N PHE A 186 20.90 -2.17 -11.94
CA PHE A 186 20.26 -3.48 -11.97
C PHE A 186 21.13 -4.49 -12.75
N THR A 187 21.69 -5.48 -12.06
CA THR A 187 22.56 -6.52 -12.63
C THR A 187 21.77 -7.62 -13.34
N GLY A 188 21.30 -7.35 -14.57
CA GLY A 188 20.69 -8.37 -15.43
C GLY A 188 19.40 -7.92 -16.11
N SER A 189 18.67 -8.85 -16.72
CA SER A 189 17.36 -8.59 -17.32
C SER A 189 16.23 -9.02 -16.38
N SER A 190 15.20 -8.18 -16.27
CA SER A 190 14.07 -8.44 -15.38
C SER A 190 13.22 -9.60 -15.93
N LEU A 191 12.88 -10.56 -15.08
CA LEU A 191 11.91 -11.62 -15.39
C LEU A 191 10.51 -11.27 -14.87
N SER A 192 10.22 -9.97 -14.73
CA SER A 192 9.01 -9.47 -14.08
C SER A 192 7.74 -9.75 -14.88
N ALA A 193 7.81 -9.77 -16.21
CA ALA A 193 6.69 -10.08 -17.08
C ALA A 193 6.49 -11.57 -17.36
N VAL A 194 7.41 -12.45 -16.93
CA VAL A 194 7.29 -13.89 -17.14
C VAL A 194 5.94 -14.46 -16.68
N PRO A 195 5.40 -14.09 -15.49
CA PRO A 195 4.08 -14.56 -15.05
C PRO A 195 2.91 -14.19 -15.97
N SER A 196 3.05 -13.18 -16.84
CA SER A 196 2.03 -12.81 -17.84
C SER A 196 1.77 -13.90 -18.85
N ALA A 197 2.75 -14.78 -19.08
CA ALA A 197 2.64 -15.88 -20.02
C ALA A 197 2.15 -17.19 -19.40
N ALA A 198 1.91 -17.24 -18.08
CA ALA A 198 1.49 -18.47 -17.41
C ALA A 198 0.20 -19.07 -18.03
N PRO A 199 0.14 -20.40 -18.26
CA PRO A 199 1.13 -21.42 -17.88
C PRO A 199 2.30 -21.60 -18.88
N LEU A 200 2.36 -20.84 -19.98
CA LEU A 200 3.41 -20.88 -21.00
C LEU A 200 4.60 -19.95 -20.68
N SER A 201 4.95 -19.84 -19.40
CA SER A 201 6.02 -18.93 -18.95
C SER A 201 7.40 -19.34 -19.48
N HIS A 202 7.61 -20.63 -19.77
CA HIS A 202 8.89 -21.13 -20.27
C HIS A 202 9.15 -20.64 -21.70
N GLU A 203 8.13 -20.67 -22.55
CA GLU A 203 8.14 -20.21 -23.93
C GLU A 203 8.43 -18.70 -24.01
N PHE A 204 7.98 -17.94 -23.02
CA PHE A 204 8.17 -16.50 -22.98
C PHE A 204 9.54 -16.05 -22.46
N LEU A 205 10.34 -16.92 -21.82
CA LEU A 205 11.50 -16.50 -21.03
C LEU A 205 12.51 -15.64 -21.81
N LEU A 206 12.90 -16.08 -23.00
CA LEU A 206 13.86 -15.36 -23.85
C LEU A 206 13.25 -14.06 -24.38
N LEU A 207 12.01 -14.14 -24.89
CA LEU A 207 11.27 -12.98 -25.40
C LEU A 207 11.01 -11.92 -24.32
N SER A 208 10.78 -12.32 -23.07
CA SER A 208 10.62 -11.42 -21.92
C SER A 208 11.91 -10.64 -21.66
N THR A 209 13.06 -11.31 -21.75
CA THR A 209 14.36 -10.64 -21.61
C THR A 209 14.62 -9.65 -22.75
N GLU A 210 14.28 -10.02 -23.98
CA GLU A 210 14.45 -9.17 -25.17
C GLU A 210 13.52 -7.96 -25.15
N THR A 211 12.23 -8.15 -24.87
CA THR A 211 11.23 -7.07 -24.73
C THR A 211 11.65 -6.08 -23.63
N TYR A 212 12.04 -6.58 -22.45
CA TYR A 212 12.54 -5.75 -21.35
C TYR A 212 13.78 -4.94 -21.75
N ASN A 213 14.80 -5.60 -22.32
CA ASN A 213 16.05 -4.93 -22.70
C ASN A 213 15.82 -3.90 -23.81
N GLN A 214 14.94 -4.19 -24.76
CA GLN A 214 14.55 -3.25 -25.79
C GLN A 214 13.86 -2.03 -25.19
N TYR A 215 12.85 -2.23 -24.33
CA TYR A 215 12.12 -1.15 -23.70
C TYR A 215 13.02 -0.24 -22.87
N TRP A 216 13.93 -0.79 -22.05
CA TRP A 216 14.87 0.03 -21.26
C TRP A 216 15.97 0.69 -22.10
N LYS A 217 16.21 0.22 -23.32
CA LYS A 217 17.15 0.83 -24.27
C LYS A 217 16.51 1.98 -25.05
N THR A 218 15.26 1.84 -25.47
CA THR A 218 14.56 2.78 -26.36
C THR A 218 13.61 3.72 -25.62
N GLY A 219 13.04 3.27 -24.51
CA GLY A 219 11.94 3.90 -23.77
C GLY A 219 10.58 3.77 -24.46
N VAL A 220 10.42 2.85 -25.42
CA VAL A 220 9.21 2.69 -26.23
C VAL A 220 8.90 1.20 -26.40
N ALA A 221 7.64 0.82 -26.23
CA ALA A 221 7.12 -0.54 -26.42
C ALA A 221 6.76 -0.82 -27.90
N ASP A 222 7.72 -0.56 -28.79
CA ASP A 222 7.63 -0.82 -30.22
C ASP A 222 8.93 -1.46 -30.72
N ALA A 223 8.78 -2.56 -31.46
CA ALA A 223 9.88 -3.34 -32.01
C ALA A 223 10.69 -2.55 -33.05
N ASP A 224 10.01 -1.67 -33.80
CA ASP A 224 10.58 -0.93 -34.92
C ASP A 224 10.99 0.50 -34.55
N ALA A 225 10.84 0.88 -33.28
CA ALA A 225 11.23 2.18 -32.79
C ALA A 225 12.72 2.43 -33.08
N ALA A 226 12.98 3.43 -33.93
CA ALA A 226 14.32 3.96 -34.14
C ALA A 226 14.90 4.44 -32.80
N SER A 227 16.25 4.52 -32.73
CA SER A 227 16.95 5.03 -31.55
C SER A 227 16.27 6.31 -31.03
N PRO A 228 16.07 6.48 -29.70
CA PRO A 228 15.45 7.67 -29.11
C PRO A 228 16.17 8.98 -29.51
N LEU A 229 17.35 8.90 -30.12
CA LEU A 229 18.09 10.00 -30.74
C LEU A 229 17.38 10.67 -31.94
N THR A 230 16.36 10.05 -32.54
CA THR A 230 15.67 10.56 -33.76
C THR A 230 14.50 11.54 -33.52
N VAL A 231 14.37 12.02 -32.27
CA VAL A 231 13.45 13.10 -31.79
C VAL A 231 12.03 12.66 -31.43
N THR A 232 11.92 12.02 -30.26
CA THR A 232 10.71 11.93 -29.43
C THR A 232 10.81 12.86 -28.20
N GLN A 233 9.72 13.51 -27.77
CA GLN A 233 9.66 14.32 -26.55
C GLN A 233 9.55 13.41 -25.31
N VAL A 234 9.96 13.88 -24.12
CA VAL A 234 9.74 13.13 -22.87
C VAL A 234 8.25 13.08 -22.58
N ASN A 235 7.71 11.90 -22.33
CA ASN A 235 6.34 11.75 -21.88
C ASN A 235 6.21 12.25 -20.43
N PRO A 236 5.50 13.36 -20.17
CA PRO A 236 5.44 13.94 -18.83
C PRO A 236 4.71 13.03 -17.83
N THR A 237 3.90 12.05 -18.28
CA THR A 237 3.23 11.11 -17.39
C THR A 237 4.21 10.19 -16.63
N PHE A 238 5.47 10.09 -17.07
CA PHE A 238 6.53 9.34 -16.39
C PHE A 238 7.50 10.24 -15.60
N LEU A 239 7.32 11.56 -15.65
CA LEU A 239 8.27 12.54 -15.11
C LEU A 239 7.92 13.01 -13.68
N PHE A 240 6.64 12.95 -13.30
CA PHE A 240 6.15 13.45 -12.02
C PHE A 240 5.64 12.32 -11.15
N SER A 241 6.13 12.25 -9.91
CA SER A 241 5.71 11.33 -8.84
C SER A 241 5.76 12.06 -7.49
N VAL A 242 5.54 11.37 -6.37
CA VAL A 242 5.85 11.93 -5.02
C VAL A 242 7.32 12.36 -4.90
N ALA A 243 8.19 11.80 -5.73
CA ALA A 243 9.59 12.21 -5.86
C ALA A 243 9.74 13.41 -6.81
N GLY A 244 8.71 14.23 -7.00
CA GLY A 244 8.71 15.42 -7.84
C GLY A 244 9.06 15.19 -9.31
N ARG A 245 9.64 16.22 -9.96
CA ARG A 245 9.96 16.24 -11.41
C ARG A 245 11.32 15.57 -11.70
N GLN A 246 11.37 14.24 -11.77
CA GLN A 246 12.57 13.48 -12.12
C GLN A 246 12.22 12.06 -12.58
N PHE A 247 13.17 11.38 -13.22
CA PHE A 247 13.03 9.95 -13.49
C PHE A 247 13.08 9.16 -12.17
N ASN A 248 12.01 8.43 -11.85
CA ASN A 248 11.93 7.63 -10.63
C ASN A 248 11.25 6.26 -10.85
N MET A 249 11.21 5.78 -12.10
CA MET A 249 10.53 4.54 -12.44
C MET A 249 11.29 3.33 -11.88
N HIS A 250 10.58 2.37 -11.28
CA HIS A 250 11.19 1.16 -10.76
C HIS A 250 11.91 0.38 -11.86
N TYR A 251 13.17 -0.01 -11.63
CA TYR A 251 14.03 -0.69 -12.61
C TYR A 251 13.42 -1.96 -13.20
N GLY A 252 12.58 -2.68 -12.45
CA GLY A 252 11.92 -3.88 -12.93
C GLY A 252 10.55 -3.65 -13.55
N THR A 253 10.31 -2.49 -14.14
CA THR A 253 9.10 -2.16 -14.93
C THR A 253 9.20 -2.77 -16.31
N ASP A 254 8.13 -3.46 -16.73
CA ASP A 254 8.01 -4.10 -18.04
C ASP A 254 6.54 -4.02 -18.51
N PRO A 255 6.23 -3.35 -19.63
CA PRO A 255 4.85 -3.25 -20.14
C PRO A 255 4.18 -4.61 -20.41
N CYS A 256 4.94 -5.67 -20.72
CA CYS A 256 4.39 -7.02 -20.91
C CYS A 256 3.73 -7.57 -19.64
N ALA A 257 4.15 -7.10 -18.46
CA ALA A 257 3.55 -7.48 -17.17
C ALA A 257 2.06 -7.09 -17.05
N ALA A 258 1.57 -6.19 -17.92
CA ALA A 258 0.18 -5.70 -17.91
C ALA A 258 -0.80 -6.49 -18.80
N PHE A 259 -0.39 -7.60 -19.40
CA PHE A 259 -1.19 -8.35 -20.38
C PHE A 259 -1.19 -9.86 -20.13
N HIS A 260 -2.12 -10.59 -20.76
CA HIS A 260 -2.18 -12.05 -20.74
C HIS A 260 -1.51 -12.63 -21.98
N LEU A 261 -0.23 -12.99 -21.86
CA LEU A 261 0.61 -13.39 -22.98
C LEU A 261 0.55 -14.89 -23.32
N ALA A 262 -0.06 -15.71 -22.47
CA ALA A 262 -0.23 -17.14 -22.78
C ALA A 262 -0.94 -17.36 -24.12
N LEU A 263 -1.99 -16.58 -24.39
CA LEU A 263 -2.74 -16.65 -25.65
C LEU A 263 -1.94 -16.15 -26.87
N ALA A 264 -0.94 -15.29 -26.65
CA ALA A 264 -0.05 -14.84 -27.71
C ALA A 264 0.99 -15.91 -28.10
N LEU A 265 1.26 -16.87 -27.21
CA LEU A 265 2.31 -17.88 -27.35
C LEU A 265 1.77 -19.26 -27.74
N THR A 266 0.46 -19.37 -27.98
CA THR A 266 -0.19 -20.62 -28.34
C THR A 266 -0.98 -20.48 -29.64
N GLU A 267 -1.19 -21.60 -30.32
CA GLU A 267 -2.15 -21.69 -31.41
C GLU A 267 -3.54 -21.71 -30.79
N ALA A 268 -4.24 -20.58 -30.86
CA ALA A 268 -5.61 -20.45 -30.39
C ALA A 268 -6.53 -20.16 -31.58
N THR A 269 -7.69 -20.81 -31.61
CA THR A 269 -8.80 -20.41 -32.49
C THR A 269 -9.81 -19.69 -31.62
N TYR A 270 -10.10 -18.43 -31.93
CA TYR A 270 -11.10 -17.63 -31.23
C TYR A 270 -12.49 -17.93 -31.82
N ASP A 271 -13.55 -17.67 -31.04
CA ASP A 271 -14.95 -17.91 -31.46
C ASP A 271 -15.36 -17.05 -32.68
N ASP A 272 -14.62 -15.98 -32.97
CA ASP A 272 -14.79 -15.14 -34.16
C ASP A 272 -14.10 -15.72 -35.43
N GLY A 273 -13.49 -16.91 -35.32
CA GLY A 273 -12.81 -17.61 -36.41
C GLY A 273 -11.37 -17.18 -36.63
N PHE A 274 -10.82 -16.26 -35.82
CA PHE A 274 -9.41 -15.89 -35.91
C PHE A 274 -8.51 -17.01 -35.36
N ALA A 275 -7.50 -17.42 -36.12
CA ALA A 275 -6.46 -18.34 -35.66
C ALA A 275 -5.19 -17.55 -35.34
N SER A 276 -4.69 -17.62 -34.11
CA SER A 276 -3.41 -17.01 -33.74
C SER A 276 -2.24 -17.91 -34.10
N THR A 277 -1.20 -17.32 -34.69
CA THR A 277 0.14 -17.91 -34.72
C THR A 277 0.90 -17.52 -33.46
N PRO A 278 1.59 -18.47 -32.78
CA PRO A 278 2.42 -18.16 -31.63
C PRO A 278 3.46 -17.08 -31.96
N ALA A 279 3.51 -16.04 -31.14
CA ALA A 279 4.50 -14.99 -31.23
C ALA A 279 5.91 -15.58 -31.01
N LYS A 280 6.80 -15.34 -31.97
CA LYS A 280 8.21 -15.76 -31.95
C LYS A 280 9.17 -14.58 -31.92
N THR A 281 8.66 -13.37 -32.09
CA THR A 281 9.45 -12.14 -32.15
C THR A 281 8.93 -11.09 -31.17
N VAL A 282 9.81 -10.17 -30.76
CA VAL A 282 9.45 -9.01 -29.93
C VAL A 282 8.31 -8.19 -30.57
N ARG A 283 8.30 -8.05 -31.90
CA ARG A 283 7.24 -7.33 -32.63
C ARG A 283 5.87 -7.96 -32.44
N GLU A 284 5.79 -9.29 -32.55
CA GLU A 284 4.53 -10.02 -32.40
C GLU A 284 4.03 -9.96 -30.94
N VAL A 285 4.93 -10.03 -29.96
CA VAL A 285 4.56 -9.84 -28.54
C VAL A 285 3.98 -8.45 -28.31
N TRP A 286 4.63 -7.38 -28.79
CA TRP A 286 4.10 -6.03 -28.65
C TRP A 286 2.77 -5.82 -29.39
N SER A 287 2.61 -6.46 -30.55
CA SER A 287 1.32 -6.47 -31.25
C SER A 287 0.24 -7.10 -30.39
N ALA A 288 0.50 -8.27 -29.80
CA ALA A 288 -0.48 -8.96 -28.96
C ALA A 288 -0.88 -8.12 -27.73
N CYS A 289 0.07 -7.41 -27.10
CA CYS A 289 -0.23 -6.47 -26.02
C CYS A 289 -1.15 -5.33 -26.50
N ARG A 290 -0.85 -4.70 -27.65
CA ARG A 290 -1.68 -3.62 -28.22
C ARG A 290 -3.06 -4.10 -28.62
N ASP A 291 -3.18 -5.32 -29.14
CA ASP A 291 -4.45 -5.92 -29.52
C ASP A 291 -5.32 -6.20 -28.27
N GLN A 292 -4.71 -6.63 -27.16
CA GLN A 292 -5.42 -6.78 -25.88
C GLN A 292 -5.86 -5.43 -25.33
N PHE A 293 -4.95 -4.44 -25.26
CA PHE A 293 -5.28 -3.09 -24.84
C PHE A 293 -6.44 -2.51 -25.64
N SER A 294 -6.39 -2.62 -26.97
CA SER A 294 -7.42 -2.10 -27.87
C SER A 294 -8.78 -2.78 -27.64
N ARG A 295 -8.80 -4.11 -27.50
CA ARG A 295 -10.02 -4.86 -27.20
C ARG A 295 -10.64 -4.43 -25.86
N TRP A 296 -9.82 -4.28 -24.83
CA TRP A 296 -10.31 -3.89 -23.50
C TRP A 296 -10.78 -2.44 -23.47
N ALA A 297 -10.06 -1.54 -24.15
CA ALA A 297 -10.44 -0.15 -24.32
C ALA A 297 -11.80 0.00 -25.02
N VAL A 298 -12.02 -0.74 -26.11
CA VAL A 298 -13.30 -0.74 -26.83
C VAL A 298 -14.43 -1.31 -25.97
N ALA A 299 -14.19 -2.39 -25.22
CA ALA A 299 -15.19 -2.95 -24.30
C ALA A 299 -15.58 -1.93 -23.21
N PHE A 300 -14.59 -1.25 -22.62
CA PHE A 300 -14.80 -0.22 -21.63
C PHE A 300 -15.59 0.98 -22.18
N HIS A 301 -15.22 1.48 -23.36
CA HIS A 301 -15.95 2.55 -24.03
C HIS A 301 -17.42 2.19 -24.31
N ARG A 302 -17.68 0.96 -24.78
CA ARG A 302 -19.06 0.46 -24.99
C ARG A 302 -19.85 0.40 -23.68
N ARG A 303 -19.21 0.03 -22.57
CA ARG A 303 -19.85 0.00 -21.24
C ARG A 303 -20.27 1.41 -20.81
N LEU A 304 -19.40 2.39 -20.99
CA LEU A 304 -19.67 3.78 -20.64
C LEU A 304 -20.78 4.40 -21.49
N ASN A 305 -20.80 4.10 -22.80
CA ASN A 305 -21.73 4.67 -23.77
C ASN A 305 -22.96 3.78 -24.08
N GLY A 306 -23.20 2.73 -23.27
CA GLY A 306 -24.36 1.85 -23.42
C GLY A 306 -25.70 2.55 -23.20
N PRO A 307 -26.83 1.97 -23.66
CA PRO A 307 -28.17 2.51 -23.40
C PRO A 307 -28.48 2.41 -21.90
N HIS A 308 -28.39 3.55 -21.20
CA HIS A 308 -28.60 3.63 -19.76
C HIS A 308 -29.89 4.39 -19.44
N ASP A 309 -30.77 3.82 -18.60
CA ASP A 309 -31.99 4.46 -18.07
C ASP A 309 -31.67 5.50 -16.97
N LYS A 310 -30.72 6.41 -17.27
CA LYS A 310 -30.20 7.54 -16.46
C LYS A 310 -29.11 7.23 -15.43
N THR A 311 -28.86 5.98 -15.04
CA THR A 311 -27.81 5.63 -14.07
C THR A 311 -26.60 4.97 -14.74
N PRO A 312 -25.35 5.42 -14.46
CA PRO A 312 -24.17 4.78 -15.00
C PRO A 312 -24.03 3.37 -14.42
N THR A 313 -23.83 2.39 -15.30
CA THR A 313 -23.63 1.00 -14.89
C THR A 313 -22.23 0.70 -14.35
N ILE A 314 -21.31 1.66 -14.51
CA ILE A 314 -19.96 1.60 -13.94
C ILE A 314 -19.58 2.96 -13.35
N VAL A 315 -19.08 2.95 -12.12
CA VAL A 315 -18.52 4.11 -11.41
C VAL A 315 -17.13 3.73 -10.90
N VAL A 316 -16.14 4.58 -11.15
CA VAL A 316 -14.77 4.42 -10.64
C VAL A 316 -14.44 5.63 -9.77
N ARG A 317 -14.07 5.36 -8.51
CA ARG A 317 -13.80 6.37 -7.48
C ARG A 317 -12.33 6.37 -7.15
N PHE A 318 -11.74 7.55 -7.02
CA PHE A 318 -10.31 7.71 -6.80
C PHE A 318 -10.04 8.38 -5.45
N ALA A 319 -9.11 7.80 -4.70
CA ALA A 319 -8.58 8.33 -3.46
C ALA A 319 -7.05 8.33 -3.52
N CYS A 320 -6.44 9.45 -3.13
CA CYS A 320 -5.00 9.52 -2.89
C CYS A 320 -4.72 9.42 -1.38
N GLY A 321 -3.98 8.39 -0.97
CA GLY A 321 -3.55 8.23 0.42
C GLY A 321 -3.08 6.81 0.79
N ASP A 322 -2.62 6.68 2.03
CA ASP A 322 -2.21 5.42 2.63
C ASP A 322 -3.38 4.43 2.72
N ALA A 323 -3.15 3.20 2.30
CA ALA A 323 -4.21 2.18 2.22
C ALA A 323 -4.79 1.80 3.60
N LEU A 324 -3.98 1.73 4.66
CA LEU A 324 -4.47 1.39 5.99
C LEU A 324 -5.30 2.55 6.56
N ALA A 325 -4.81 3.78 6.40
CA ALA A 325 -5.55 4.98 6.80
C ALA A 325 -6.86 5.14 6.04
N PHE A 326 -6.85 4.87 4.73
CA PHE A 326 -8.04 4.95 3.90
C PHE A 326 -9.11 3.96 4.38
N CYS A 327 -8.73 2.71 4.68
CA CYS A 327 -9.63 1.72 5.28
C CYS A 327 -10.22 2.19 6.63
N ASP A 328 -9.40 2.80 7.48
CA ASP A 328 -9.88 3.40 8.74
C ASP A 328 -10.88 4.54 8.48
N GLY A 329 -10.61 5.38 7.48
CA GLY A 329 -11.52 6.44 7.03
C GLY A 329 -12.87 5.90 6.53
N LEU A 330 -12.86 4.86 5.70
CA LEU A 330 -14.07 4.18 5.22
C LEU A 330 -14.89 3.58 6.37
N ARG A 331 -14.21 3.01 7.37
CA ARG A 331 -14.89 2.48 8.56
C ARG A 331 -15.58 3.57 9.37
N LEU A 332 -14.97 4.76 9.49
CA LEU A 332 -15.58 5.89 10.17
C LEU A 332 -16.74 6.50 9.34
N CYS A 333 -16.62 6.52 8.02
CA CYS A 333 -17.72 6.89 7.12
C CYS A 333 -18.94 5.99 7.32
N LYS A 334 -18.73 4.68 7.57
CA LYS A 334 -19.82 3.73 7.89
C LYS A 334 -20.63 4.13 9.14
N THR A 335 -20.02 4.89 10.04
CA THR A 335 -20.66 5.44 11.26
C THR A 335 -21.20 6.87 11.08
N GLY A 336 -21.10 7.43 9.87
CA GLY A 336 -21.54 8.78 9.54
C GLY A 336 -20.47 9.88 9.66
N ASP A 337 -19.22 9.53 10.00
CA ASP A 337 -18.11 10.49 10.08
C ASP A 337 -17.35 10.55 8.75
N TYR A 338 -17.70 11.54 7.93
CA TYR A 338 -17.08 11.81 6.63
C TYR A 338 -15.88 12.77 6.71
N THR A 339 -15.58 13.32 7.88
CA THR A 339 -14.42 14.19 8.11
C THR A 339 -13.56 13.61 9.24
N PRO A 340 -13.11 12.36 9.11
CA PRO A 340 -12.47 11.66 10.20
C PRO A 340 -11.15 12.32 10.57
N THR A 341 -10.77 12.23 11.84
CA THR A 341 -9.44 12.66 12.32
C THR A 341 -8.37 11.62 11.95
N ILE A 342 -8.35 11.20 10.69
CA ILE A 342 -7.42 10.23 10.12
C ILE A 342 -6.58 10.93 9.07
N TYR A 343 -5.27 10.85 9.24
CA TYR A 343 -4.30 11.42 8.32
C TYR A 343 -4.17 10.61 7.03
N SER A 344 -4.04 11.26 5.88
CA SER A 344 -4.08 10.60 4.57
C SER A 344 -2.75 9.99 4.13
N SER A 345 -1.62 10.41 4.68
CA SER A 345 -0.27 9.90 4.37
C SER A 345 0.53 9.79 5.64
N MET A 346 1.52 8.90 5.74
CA MET A 346 2.44 8.80 6.90
C MET A 346 3.17 10.12 7.20
N TRP A 347 3.56 10.83 6.14
CA TRP A 347 4.25 12.10 6.21
C TRP A 347 3.29 13.26 5.88
N GLY A 348 3.35 14.33 6.66
CA GLY A 348 2.60 15.57 6.42
C GLY A 348 1.40 15.81 7.33
N GLY A 349 0.63 16.87 7.13
CA GLY A 349 -0.50 17.28 7.98
C GLY A 349 -1.89 16.94 7.46
N ALA A 350 -1.99 16.52 6.19
CA ALA A 350 -3.27 16.30 5.52
C ALA A 350 -4.09 15.15 6.13
N LYS A 351 -5.41 15.37 6.23
CA LYS A 351 -6.40 14.41 6.73
C LYS A 351 -7.41 14.09 5.65
N PHE A 352 -8.02 12.92 5.72
CA PHE A 352 -9.13 12.60 4.83
C PHE A 352 -10.36 13.46 5.16
N SER A 353 -10.92 14.06 4.10
CA SER A 353 -12.20 14.75 4.13
C SER A 353 -13.02 14.25 2.95
N PHE A 354 -13.89 13.28 3.22
CA PHE A 354 -14.72 12.64 2.21
C PHE A 354 -15.93 13.53 1.90
N HIS A 355 -16.07 13.93 0.64
CA HIS A 355 -17.22 14.73 0.21
C HIS A 355 -18.27 13.88 -0.52
N ASP A 356 -17.87 12.72 -1.02
CA ASP A 356 -18.76 11.77 -1.66
C ASP A 356 -19.46 10.88 -0.63
N GLN A 357 -20.66 11.30 -0.23
CA GLN A 357 -21.50 10.52 0.70
C GLN A 357 -22.08 9.25 0.08
N THR A 358 -21.99 9.07 -1.26
CA THR A 358 -22.44 7.87 -1.97
C THR A 358 -21.39 6.77 -2.02
N MET A 359 -20.20 7.02 -1.48
CA MET A 359 -19.08 6.08 -1.48
C MET A 359 -19.44 4.81 -0.69
N PRO A 360 -19.20 3.60 -1.26
CA PRO A 360 -19.38 2.37 -0.52
C PRO A 360 -18.45 2.29 0.69
N THR A 361 -18.99 1.80 1.81
CA THR A 361 -18.21 1.52 3.04
C THR A 361 -18.14 0.03 3.36
N SER A 362 -18.59 -0.81 2.42
CA SER A 362 -18.50 -2.26 2.49
C SER A 362 -18.43 -2.83 1.07
N PHE A 363 -17.68 -3.93 0.89
CA PHE A 363 -17.29 -4.42 -0.43
C PHE A 363 -17.42 -5.94 -0.52
N ASN A 364 -17.93 -6.45 -1.65
CA ASN A 364 -17.91 -7.89 -1.95
C ASN A 364 -16.64 -8.33 -2.66
N VAL A 365 -15.86 -7.42 -3.23
CA VAL A 365 -14.52 -7.71 -3.76
C VAL A 365 -13.54 -6.74 -3.16
N ILE A 366 -12.48 -7.25 -2.55
CA ILE A 366 -11.34 -6.43 -2.12
C ILE A 366 -10.09 -7.03 -2.76
N ASP A 367 -9.32 -6.22 -3.48
CA ASP A 367 -7.99 -6.59 -3.96
C ASP A 367 -6.95 -5.63 -3.39
N THR A 368 -5.90 -6.19 -2.78
CA THR A 368 -4.87 -5.40 -2.09
C THR A 368 -3.55 -5.38 -2.84
N SER A 369 -3.54 -5.75 -4.13
CA SER A 369 -2.33 -5.83 -4.94
C SER A 369 -1.21 -6.59 -4.21
N ASN A 370 0.03 -6.11 -4.29
CA ASN A 370 1.18 -6.60 -3.54
C ASN A 370 1.43 -5.85 -2.22
N LEU A 371 0.43 -5.16 -1.65
CA LEU A 371 0.61 -4.34 -0.44
C LEU A 371 1.05 -5.15 0.78
N SER A 372 0.83 -6.46 0.84
CA SER A 372 1.35 -7.30 1.93
C SER A 372 2.88 -7.27 2.04
N ASP A 373 3.59 -7.02 0.93
CA ASP A 373 5.05 -6.92 0.89
C ASP A 373 5.57 -5.60 1.47
N HIS A 374 4.70 -4.58 1.52
CA HIS A 374 5.05 -3.22 1.93
C HIS A 374 4.49 -2.86 3.31
N LEU A 375 3.29 -3.36 3.61
CA LEU A 375 2.51 -3.02 4.80
C LEU A 375 2.41 -4.17 5.81
N GLY A 376 2.86 -5.38 5.43
CA GLY A 376 2.68 -6.60 6.22
C GLY A 376 1.28 -7.21 6.04
N LEU A 377 1.22 -8.52 5.78
CA LEU A 377 -0.04 -9.22 5.49
C LEU A 377 -1.06 -9.05 6.64
N LEU A 378 -0.64 -9.19 7.90
CA LEU A 378 -1.58 -9.10 9.02
C LEU A 378 -2.17 -7.69 9.17
N ASN A 379 -1.40 -6.62 8.95
CA ASN A 379 -1.93 -5.25 8.97
C ASN A 379 -2.98 -5.04 7.86
N VAL A 380 -2.70 -5.55 6.66
CA VAL A 380 -3.63 -5.49 5.52
C VAL A 380 -4.92 -6.20 5.86
N LEU A 381 -4.86 -7.45 6.37
CA LEU A 381 -6.04 -8.22 6.76
C LEU A 381 -6.85 -7.50 7.84
N VAL A 382 -6.19 -6.98 8.88
CA VAL A 382 -6.82 -6.22 9.98
C VAL A 382 -7.55 -4.96 9.47
N ALA A 383 -6.99 -4.27 8.48
CA ALA A 383 -7.59 -3.08 7.91
C ALA A 383 -8.83 -3.38 7.03
N VAL A 384 -8.80 -4.45 6.23
CA VAL A 384 -9.84 -4.75 5.23
C VAL A 384 -11.00 -5.59 5.76
N VAL A 385 -10.78 -6.47 6.74
CA VAL A 385 -11.82 -7.35 7.30
C VAL A 385 -13.08 -6.60 7.76
N PRO A 386 -13.00 -5.42 8.43
CA PRO A 386 -14.19 -4.65 8.80
C PRO A 386 -15.02 -4.10 7.64
N LEU A 387 -14.41 -3.96 6.45
CA LEU A 387 -15.05 -3.47 5.23
C LEU A 387 -15.60 -4.61 4.36
N PHE A 388 -15.18 -5.85 4.63
CA PHE A 388 -15.50 -7.01 3.82
C PHE A 388 -16.94 -7.50 4.05
N HIS A 389 -17.68 -7.76 2.96
CA HIS A 389 -19.01 -8.36 3.03
C HIS A 389 -18.93 -9.74 3.67
N ARG A 390 -19.83 -10.00 4.63
CA ARG A 390 -19.97 -11.30 5.28
C ARG A 390 -20.92 -12.19 4.49
N THR A 391 -20.55 -12.48 3.24
CA THR A 391 -21.30 -13.40 2.38
C THR A 391 -20.34 -14.43 1.76
N PRO A 392 -20.82 -15.64 1.41
CA PRO A 392 -19.99 -16.64 0.75
C PRO A 392 -19.48 -16.21 -0.64
N ALA A 393 -20.24 -15.36 -1.33
CA ALA A 393 -19.89 -14.80 -2.64
C ALA A 393 -18.72 -13.81 -2.56
N ALA A 394 -18.63 -13.03 -1.48
CA ALA A 394 -17.58 -12.02 -1.33
C ALA A 394 -16.18 -12.65 -1.34
N VAL A 395 -15.18 -11.94 -1.89
CA VAL A 395 -13.78 -12.39 -1.93
C VAL A 395 -12.81 -11.27 -1.57
N LEU A 396 -11.82 -11.58 -0.74
CA LEU A 396 -10.66 -10.73 -0.49
C LEU A 396 -9.46 -11.38 -1.16
N ASN A 397 -8.66 -10.62 -1.89
CA ASN A 397 -7.47 -11.10 -2.56
C ASN A 397 -6.24 -10.34 -2.08
N THR A 398 -5.20 -11.09 -1.71
CA THR A 398 -3.88 -10.56 -1.37
C THR A 398 -2.84 -11.19 -2.29
N SER A 399 -1.88 -10.42 -2.77
CA SER A 399 -0.75 -10.95 -3.54
C SER A 399 0.57 -10.61 -2.87
N SER A 400 1.58 -11.45 -3.08
CA SER A 400 2.98 -11.20 -2.69
C SER A 400 3.85 -11.43 -3.92
N LEU A 401 4.88 -10.61 -4.08
CA LEU A 401 5.97 -10.76 -5.04
C LEU A 401 7.27 -11.26 -4.39
N LEU A 402 7.33 -11.28 -3.06
CA LEU A 402 8.52 -11.67 -2.32
C LEU A 402 8.59 -13.18 -2.08
N SER A 403 9.78 -13.73 -2.33
CA SER A 403 10.17 -15.09 -1.97
C SER A 403 10.20 -15.28 -0.45
N TYR A 404 9.59 -16.35 0.03
CA TYR A 404 9.74 -16.83 1.41
C TYR A 404 10.49 -18.17 1.43
N LYS A 405 11.60 -18.27 0.69
CA LYS A 405 12.30 -19.54 0.42
C LYS A 405 13.03 -20.17 1.62
N ASP A 406 13.28 -19.45 2.71
CA ASP A 406 14.25 -19.88 3.75
C ASP A 406 13.73 -19.88 5.20
N HIS A 407 12.41 -19.96 5.44
CA HIS A 407 11.94 -20.03 6.83
C HIS A 407 12.16 -21.42 7.43
N PRO A 408 12.75 -21.55 8.63
CA PRO A 408 13.06 -22.85 9.25
C PRO A 408 11.83 -23.65 9.70
N THR A 409 10.63 -23.07 9.65
CA THR A 409 9.37 -23.74 9.99
C THR A 409 8.82 -24.47 8.76
N GLN A 410 8.24 -25.65 8.94
CA GLN A 410 7.54 -26.40 7.88
C GLN A 410 6.18 -25.76 7.48
N ARG A 411 5.96 -24.47 7.80
CA ARG A 411 4.68 -23.77 7.58
C ARG A 411 4.59 -23.19 6.18
N SER A 412 3.36 -22.91 5.75
CA SER A 412 3.15 -22.21 4.49
C SER A 412 3.71 -20.78 4.56
N ALA A 413 4.20 -20.25 3.44
CA ALA A 413 4.70 -18.87 3.34
C ALA A 413 3.64 -17.82 3.74
N VAL A 414 2.37 -18.15 3.54
CA VAL A 414 1.23 -17.29 3.91
C VAL A 414 1.07 -17.21 5.43
N GLU A 415 1.10 -18.34 6.14
CA GLU A 415 1.00 -18.36 7.62
C GLU A 415 2.14 -17.60 8.28
N GLU A 416 3.35 -17.68 7.71
CA GLU A 416 4.49 -16.94 8.20
C GLU A 416 4.34 -15.43 7.98
N ARG A 417 3.85 -14.98 6.81
CA ARG A 417 3.54 -13.55 6.60
C ARG A 417 2.39 -13.06 7.47
N ALA A 418 1.41 -13.92 7.75
CA ALA A 418 0.26 -13.61 8.58
C ALA A 418 0.53 -13.75 10.10
N LEU A 419 1.70 -14.29 10.47
CA LEU A 419 2.15 -14.55 11.85
C LEU A 419 1.29 -15.55 12.62
N LEU A 420 0.39 -16.26 11.94
CA LEU A 420 -0.65 -17.12 12.52
C LEU A 420 -0.91 -18.32 11.59
N ASP A 421 -1.26 -19.46 12.18
CA ASP A 421 -1.78 -20.60 11.42
C ASP A 421 -3.20 -20.32 10.88
N PHE A 422 -3.58 -21.01 9.81
CA PHE A 422 -4.88 -20.78 9.16
C PHE A 422 -6.11 -21.01 10.05
N PRO A 423 -6.17 -22.04 10.92
CA PRO A 423 -7.26 -22.18 11.90
C PRO A 423 -7.38 -20.95 12.80
N SER A 424 -6.27 -20.44 13.32
CA SER A 424 -6.26 -19.27 14.20
C SER A 424 -6.66 -18.00 13.45
N LEU A 425 -6.23 -17.82 12.19
CA LEU A 425 -6.67 -16.70 11.35
C LEU A 425 -8.17 -16.74 11.10
N SER A 426 -8.69 -17.91 10.72
CA SER A 426 -10.12 -18.14 10.52
C SER A 426 -10.93 -17.78 11.74
N LEU A 427 -10.39 -18.07 12.92
CA LEU A 427 -11.04 -17.85 14.19
C LEU A 427 -10.91 -16.40 14.69
N PHE A 428 -9.79 -15.72 14.43
CA PHE A 428 -9.54 -14.37 14.94
C PHE A 428 -10.01 -13.27 14.01
N LEU A 429 -10.10 -13.54 12.71
CA LEU A 429 -10.47 -12.56 11.69
C LEU A 429 -11.77 -12.94 10.94
N GLY A 430 -12.30 -14.14 11.15
CA GLY A 430 -13.48 -14.63 10.45
C GLY A 430 -13.27 -14.88 8.95
N ILE A 431 -12.01 -14.95 8.50
CA ILE A 431 -11.65 -15.20 7.11
C ILE A 431 -10.69 -16.38 6.99
N SER A 432 -10.91 -17.21 5.98
CA SER A 432 -10.07 -18.37 5.69
C SER A 432 -9.55 -18.29 4.26
N PRO A 433 -8.28 -18.64 4.00
CA PRO A 433 -7.80 -18.76 2.64
C PRO A 433 -8.46 -19.97 1.97
N VAL A 434 -8.92 -19.77 0.73
CA VAL A 434 -9.63 -20.79 -0.05
C VAL A 434 -8.78 -22.03 -0.23
N CYS A 435 -7.46 -21.87 -0.43
CA CYS A 435 -6.54 -23.00 -0.61
C CYS A 435 -6.48 -23.91 0.63
N PHE A 436 -6.60 -23.35 1.82
CA PHE A 436 -6.67 -24.12 3.06
C PHE A 436 -8.00 -24.86 3.19
N SER A 437 -9.13 -24.18 2.98
CA SER A 437 -10.46 -24.78 3.17
C SER A 437 -10.84 -25.79 2.09
N SER A 438 -10.34 -25.64 0.86
CA SER A 438 -10.64 -26.54 -0.26
C SER A 438 -9.64 -27.69 -0.41
N GLY A 439 -8.46 -27.60 0.21
CA GLY A 439 -7.33 -28.50 -0.07
C GLY A 439 -6.72 -28.33 -1.46
N LEU A 440 -7.17 -27.32 -2.23
CA LEU A 440 -6.70 -27.04 -3.57
C LEU A 440 -5.61 -25.95 -3.52
N ALA A 441 -4.40 -26.29 -3.97
CA ALA A 441 -3.36 -25.29 -4.18
C ALA A 441 -3.64 -24.52 -5.49
N PHE A 442 -4.28 -23.35 -5.41
CA PHE A 442 -4.52 -22.51 -6.58
C PHE A 442 -3.40 -21.48 -6.78
N ARG A 443 -2.93 -21.40 -8.03
CA ARG A 443 -2.18 -20.27 -8.63
C ARG A 443 -0.93 -19.80 -7.87
N ASN A 444 0.01 -20.71 -7.62
CA ASN A 444 1.40 -20.29 -7.42
C ASN A 444 2.07 -20.19 -8.80
N CYS A 445 2.21 -18.99 -9.35
CA CYS A 445 3.12 -18.77 -10.50
C CYS A 445 4.56 -18.70 -9.96
N SER A 446 5.02 -19.76 -9.31
CA SER A 446 6.41 -19.91 -8.90
C SER A 446 7.33 -20.20 -10.08
N GLU A 447 6.82 -20.26 -11.31
CA GLU A 447 7.58 -20.52 -12.53
C GLU A 447 8.75 -19.55 -12.67
N ALA A 448 8.55 -18.24 -12.48
CA ALA A 448 9.63 -17.26 -12.52
C ALA A 448 10.73 -17.53 -11.46
N ALA A 449 10.33 -18.00 -10.27
CA ALA A 449 11.24 -18.31 -9.19
C ALA A 449 11.95 -19.66 -9.32
N SER A 450 11.27 -20.66 -9.89
CA SER A 450 11.84 -21.94 -10.31
C SER A 450 12.85 -21.73 -11.43
N MET A 451 12.50 -20.92 -12.44
CA MET A 451 13.37 -20.61 -13.57
C MET A 451 14.60 -19.81 -13.15
N SER A 452 14.45 -18.83 -12.25
CA SER A 452 15.62 -18.11 -11.71
C SER A 452 16.56 -19.04 -10.94
N ALA A 453 16.02 -20.05 -10.23
CA ALA A 453 16.84 -21.06 -9.56
C ALA A 453 17.56 -21.97 -10.58
N ILE A 454 16.87 -22.40 -11.65
CA ILE A 454 17.46 -23.21 -12.74
C ILE A 454 18.60 -22.47 -13.44
N LEU A 455 18.44 -21.16 -13.68
CA LEU A 455 19.44 -20.33 -14.34
C LEU A 455 20.62 -19.94 -13.44
N GLY A 456 20.71 -20.48 -12.21
CA GLY A 456 21.76 -20.13 -11.25
C GLY A 456 21.75 -18.66 -10.83
N ARG A 457 20.64 -17.95 -11.05
CA ARG A 457 20.49 -16.55 -10.66
C ARG A 457 20.10 -16.50 -9.18
N THR A 458 21.07 -16.18 -8.33
CA THR A 458 20.95 -16.07 -6.86
C THR A 458 20.23 -14.81 -6.38
N GLU A 459 19.80 -13.93 -7.29
CA GLU A 459 19.12 -12.69 -6.94
C GLU A 459 17.71 -12.93 -6.38
N ARG A 460 17.13 -11.88 -5.75
CA ARG A 460 15.79 -11.86 -5.13
C ARG A 460 14.71 -12.36 -6.11
N THR A 461 14.51 -13.67 -6.16
CA THR A 461 13.57 -14.31 -7.08
C THR A 461 12.16 -13.83 -6.77
N ARG A 462 11.52 -13.14 -7.72
CA ARG A 462 10.11 -12.73 -7.57
C ARG A 462 9.23 -13.97 -7.60
N HIS A 463 8.37 -14.11 -6.59
CA HIS A 463 7.38 -15.17 -6.50
C HIS A 463 6.03 -14.51 -6.56
N TYR A 464 5.23 -14.78 -7.59
CA TYR A 464 3.85 -14.31 -7.61
C TYR A 464 2.95 -15.33 -6.89
N GLU A 465 2.64 -15.02 -5.64
CA GLU A 465 1.71 -15.79 -4.80
C GLU A 465 0.46 -14.96 -4.59
N ARG A 466 -0.69 -15.46 -5.07
CA ARG A 466 -2.00 -14.83 -4.87
C ARG A 466 -2.88 -15.72 -4.00
N VAL A 467 -3.43 -15.15 -2.94
CA VAL A 467 -4.30 -15.84 -2.00
C VAL A 467 -5.68 -15.19 -2.03
N SER A 468 -6.69 -16.02 -2.29
CA SER A 468 -8.10 -15.64 -2.15
C SER A 468 -8.61 -16.06 -0.78
N TRP A 469 -9.25 -15.15 -0.09
CA TRP A 469 -9.80 -15.29 1.25
C TRP A 469 -11.32 -15.17 1.20
N LYS A 470 -12.00 -16.04 1.94
CA LYS A 470 -13.46 -16.06 2.05
C LYS A 470 -13.85 -15.89 3.51
N PHE A 471 -14.98 -15.22 3.73
CA PHE A 471 -15.57 -15.16 5.07
C PHE A 471 -16.02 -16.56 5.48
N THR A 472 -15.76 -16.92 6.73
CA THR A 472 -16.16 -18.20 7.30
C THR A 472 -17.15 -18.01 8.43
N GLU A 473 -18.39 -18.43 8.20
CA GLU A 473 -19.42 -18.47 9.23
C GLU A 473 -19.15 -19.55 10.28
N TYR A 474 -18.34 -20.58 9.96
CA TYR A 474 -18.08 -21.70 10.85
C TYR A 474 -17.46 -21.30 12.18
N ALA A 475 -16.72 -20.19 12.23
CA ALA A 475 -16.11 -19.68 13.46
C ALA A 475 -17.04 -18.77 14.29
N HIS A 476 -18.06 -18.19 13.67
CA HIS A 476 -18.81 -17.06 14.24
C HIS A 476 -20.34 -17.14 14.05
N ALA A 477 -20.88 -18.28 13.62
CA ALA A 477 -22.30 -18.46 13.39
C ALA A 477 -23.09 -18.22 14.69
N LYS A 478 -23.85 -17.12 14.73
CA LYS A 478 -24.92 -16.92 15.72
C LYS A 478 -26.19 -17.57 15.18
N TRP A 479 -26.86 -18.33 16.05
CA TRP A 479 -28.09 -19.05 15.73
C TRP A 479 -29.16 -18.10 15.18
N SER A 480 -29.64 -18.38 13.96
CA SER A 480 -30.67 -17.58 13.27
C SER A 480 -32.11 -18.10 13.49
N GLY A 481 -32.31 -19.08 14.39
CA GLY A 481 -33.62 -19.65 14.68
C GLY A 481 -34.07 -20.81 13.77
N ALA A 482 -33.27 -21.18 12.75
CA ALA A 482 -33.57 -22.34 11.89
C ALA A 482 -33.17 -23.68 12.57
N PRO A 483 -34.00 -24.74 12.55
CA PRO A 483 -33.73 -26.03 13.22
C PRO A 483 -32.56 -26.83 12.64
N THR A 484 -32.07 -26.47 11.44
CA THR A 484 -31.03 -27.21 10.71
C THR A 484 -29.61 -26.70 10.96
N GLN A 485 -29.43 -25.56 11.64
CA GLN A 485 -28.10 -25.06 12.01
C GLN A 485 -27.62 -25.73 13.30
N ARG A 486 -26.51 -26.49 13.23
CA ARG A 486 -25.84 -27.00 14.43
C ARG A 486 -25.25 -25.83 15.22
N ASN A 487 -25.66 -25.72 16.48
CA ASN A 487 -25.06 -24.80 17.46
C ASN A 487 -23.62 -25.24 17.77
N HIS A 488 -22.64 -24.52 17.23
CA HIS A 488 -21.26 -24.61 17.68
C HIS A 488 -20.87 -23.28 18.33
N GLU A 489 -21.01 -23.21 19.66
CA GLU A 489 -20.46 -22.09 20.42
C GLU A 489 -18.96 -22.33 20.64
N ILE A 490 -18.11 -21.50 20.03
CA ILE A 490 -16.68 -21.56 20.29
C ILE A 490 -16.41 -20.89 21.64
N ARG A 491 -15.90 -21.67 22.58
CA ARG A 491 -15.49 -21.18 23.90
C ARG A 491 -13.98 -21.25 24.03
N PHE A 492 -13.39 -20.17 24.51
CA PHE A 492 -11.96 -20.12 24.83
C PHE A 492 -11.78 -20.13 26.34
N LYS A 493 -10.73 -20.81 26.79
CA LYS A 493 -10.20 -20.54 28.13
C LYS A 493 -9.44 -19.21 28.06
N PRO A 494 -9.64 -18.30 29.02
CA PRO A 494 -8.97 -17.00 29.01
C PRO A 494 -7.45 -17.13 28.88
N ASP A 495 -6.85 -18.10 29.57
CA ASP A 495 -5.41 -18.37 29.56
C ASP A 495 -4.89 -18.89 28.21
N ASP A 496 -5.59 -19.83 27.57
CA ASP A 496 -5.21 -20.38 26.26
C ASP A 496 -5.23 -19.29 25.18
N LEU A 497 -6.25 -18.42 25.21
CA LEU A 497 -6.33 -17.28 24.29
C LEU A 497 -5.21 -16.27 24.57
N ALA A 498 -4.90 -15.99 25.84
CA ALA A 498 -3.81 -15.09 26.21
C ALA A 498 -2.45 -15.63 25.75
N ASN A 499 -2.18 -16.93 25.92
CA ASN A 499 -1.00 -17.60 25.38
C ASN A 499 -0.90 -17.39 23.86
N LYS A 500 -2.00 -17.64 23.13
CA LYS A 500 -1.99 -17.52 21.67
C LYS A 500 -1.76 -16.09 21.19
N LEU A 501 -2.36 -15.10 21.86
CA LEU A 501 -2.14 -13.68 21.55
C LEU A 501 -0.70 -13.27 21.87
N PHE A 502 -0.12 -13.80 22.94
CA PHE A 502 1.29 -13.59 23.28
C PHE A 502 2.24 -14.21 22.26
N ASP A 503 1.94 -15.39 21.71
CA ASP A 503 2.72 -15.97 20.61
C ASP A 503 2.75 -15.06 19.37
N VAL A 504 1.61 -14.46 19.01
CA VAL A 504 1.53 -13.49 17.91
C VAL A 504 2.36 -12.25 18.21
N TYR A 505 2.25 -11.74 19.45
CA TYR A 505 3.03 -10.60 19.92
C TYR A 505 4.54 -10.85 19.78
N LEU A 506 5.03 -12.00 20.24
CA LEU A 506 6.45 -12.38 20.12
C LEU A 506 6.90 -12.47 18.65
N ARG A 507 6.04 -12.96 17.75
CA ARG A 507 6.35 -13.02 16.31
C ARG A 507 6.37 -11.66 15.63
N MET A 508 5.43 -10.76 15.99
CA MET A 508 5.41 -9.40 15.45
C MET A 508 6.71 -8.66 15.73
N PHE A 509 7.35 -8.95 16.87
CA PHE A 509 8.54 -8.25 17.38
C PHE A 509 9.76 -9.16 17.49
N GLU A 510 9.82 -10.19 16.65
CA GLU A 510 10.91 -11.18 16.66
C GLU A 510 12.29 -10.55 16.42
N ASP A 511 12.34 -9.40 15.74
CA ASP A 511 13.55 -8.60 15.53
C ASP A 511 14.16 -8.06 16.84
N GLU A 512 13.37 -7.98 17.92
CA GLU A 512 13.80 -7.59 19.26
C GLU A 512 14.41 -8.78 20.05
N ASN A 513 14.38 -10.01 19.54
CA ASN A 513 14.86 -11.22 20.21
C ASN A 513 16.30 -11.58 19.81
N LEU A 514 17.30 -11.23 20.65
CA LEU A 514 18.71 -11.54 20.41
C LEU A 514 19.02 -13.04 20.32
N GLY A 515 18.36 -13.89 21.11
CA GLY A 515 18.57 -15.34 21.09
C GLY A 515 18.25 -15.93 19.72
N SER A 516 17.17 -15.45 19.10
CA SER A 516 16.81 -15.80 17.72
C SER A 516 17.81 -15.26 16.69
N ALA A 517 18.36 -14.06 16.90
CA ALA A 517 19.35 -13.45 16.00
C ALA A 517 20.71 -14.19 16.06
N PHE A 518 21.18 -14.53 17.27
CA PHE A 518 22.42 -15.30 17.46
C PHE A 518 22.30 -16.75 16.99
N GLY A 519 21.16 -17.43 17.25
CA GLY A 519 20.91 -18.77 16.72
C GLY A 519 20.92 -18.80 15.18
N ARG A 520 20.39 -17.76 14.53
CA ARG A 520 20.44 -17.60 13.07
C ARG A 520 21.87 -17.38 12.55
N LEU A 521 22.67 -16.56 13.22
CA LEU A 521 24.09 -16.33 12.90
C LEU A 521 24.94 -17.59 13.00
N GLN A 522 24.74 -18.41 14.04
CA GLN A 522 25.51 -19.65 14.25
C GLN A 522 25.25 -20.72 13.20
N THR A 523 24.08 -20.71 12.55
CA THR A 523 23.75 -21.67 11.47
C THR A 523 24.29 -21.28 10.09
N GLY A 524 25.08 -20.22 9.97
CA GLY A 524 25.68 -19.77 8.70
C GLY A 524 24.68 -19.22 7.67
N ASN A 525 23.42 -19.03 8.05
CA ASN A 525 22.33 -18.62 7.16
C ASN A 525 22.15 -17.10 7.13
N PHE A 526 23.07 -16.38 6.46
CA PHE A 526 23.02 -14.92 6.35
C PHE A 526 21.77 -14.38 5.62
N SER A 527 21.11 -15.18 4.75
CA SER A 527 19.83 -14.82 4.12
C SER A 527 18.68 -14.70 5.14
N LYS A 528 18.75 -15.43 6.27
CA LYS A 528 17.71 -15.46 7.31
C LYS A 528 17.77 -14.28 8.28
N LEU A 529 18.82 -13.46 8.24
CA LEU A 529 18.87 -12.17 8.96
C LEU A 529 18.04 -11.08 8.27
N GLN A 530 17.58 -11.32 7.03
CA GLN A 530 16.74 -10.40 6.26
C GLN A 530 15.24 -10.58 6.51
N ILE A 531 14.81 -11.67 7.15
CA ILE A 531 13.42 -11.89 7.59
C ILE A 531 13.22 -11.07 8.87
N GLN A 532 13.07 -9.76 8.69
CA GLN A 532 12.71 -8.84 9.76
C GLN A 532 11.25 -8.46 9.55
N ASN A 533 10.44 -8.61 10.59
CA ASN A 533 9.04 -8.20 10.62
C ASN A 533 8.93 -6.67 10.76
N THR A 534 9.57 -5.93 9.85
CA THR A 534 9.69 -4.45 9.87
C THR A 534 8.36 -3.73 9.67
N HIS A 535 7.25 -4.44 9.52
CA HIS A 535 5.95 -3.87 9.22
C HIS A 535 5.07 -3.69 10.46
N TYR A 536 5.54 -4.08 11.65
CA TYR A 536 4.73 -4.08 12.87
C TYR A 536 5.36 -3.23 13.97
N HIS A 537 4.51 -2.47 14.66
CA HIS A 537 4.80 -1.77 15.92
C HIS A 537 3.67 -2.08 16.93
N ARG A 538 3.75 -1.64 18.18
CA ARG A 538 2.76 -2.02 19.22
C ARG A 538 1.32 -1.64 18.88
N GLN A 539 1.08 -0.52 18.20
CA GLN A 539 -0.26 -0.17 17.71
C GLN A 539 -0.80 -1.19 16.69
N SER A 540 0.04 -1.84 15.86
CA SER A 540 -0.39 -2.89 14.92
C SER A 540 -1.02 -4.07 15.65
N PHE A 541 -0.39 -4.49 16.75
CA PHE A 541 -0.92 -5.54 17.62
C PHE A 541 -2.24 -5.13 18.29
N VAL A 542 -2.32 -3.90 18.82
CA VAL A 542 -3.55 -3.39 19.43
C VAL A 542 -4.71 -3.32 18.43
N ARG A 543 -4.43 -2.95 17.18
CA ARG A 543 -5.42 -2.90 16.10
C ARG A 543 -5.92 -4.30 15.73
N PHE A 544 -5.04 -5.30 15.75
CA PHE A 544 -5.41 -6.70 15.62
C PHE A 544 -6.34 -7.16 16.75
N LEU A 545 -6.01 -6.86 18.02
CA LEU A 545 -6.88 -7.13 19.16
C LEU A 545 -8.24 -6.45 19.05
N GLN A 546 -8.27 -5.21 18.58
CA GLN A 546 -9.51 -4.46 18.38
C GLN A 546 -10.42 -5.16 17.37
N VAL A 547 -9.88 -5.67 16.27
CA VAL A 547 -10.65 -6.44 15.29
C VAL A 547 -11.20 -7.72 15.89
N ILE A 548 -10.38 -8.51 16.60
CA ILE A 548 -10.84 -9.73 17.30
C ILE A 548 -12.02 -9.42 18.22
N ARG A 549 -11.89 -8.39 19.06
CA ARG A 549 -12.95 -7.98 19.98
C ARG A 549 -14.21 -7.54 19.24
N SER A 550 -14.08 -6.82 18.12
CA SER A 550 -15.21 -6.34 17.31
C SER A 550 -16.06 -7.45 16.68
N LEU A 551 -15.53 -8.68 16.57
CA LEU A 551 -16.30 -9.84 16.14
C LEU A 551 -17.27 -10.35 17.22
N GLY A 552 -17.09 -9.91 18.48
CA GLY A 552 -18.07 -10.02 19.55
C GLY A 552 -18.22 -11.40 20.21
N PHE A 553 -17.34 -12.36 19.90
CA PHE A 553 -17.41 -13.73 20.44
C PHE A 553 -16.56 -13.97 21.70
N VAL A 554 -15.71 -13.01 22.08
CA VAL A 554 -14.82 -13.10 23.26
C VAL A 554 -15.19 -12.15 24.40
N GLU A 555 -16.27 -11.37 24.27
CA GLU A 555 -16.53 -10.23 25.16
C GLU A 555 -16.60 -10.60 26.65
N THR A 556 -17.13 -11.77 26.98
CA THR A 556 -17.28 -12.24 28.37
C THR A 556 -15.96 -12.63 29.05
N ILE A 557 -14.99 -13.10 28.27
CA ILE A 557 -13.68 -13.55 28.77
C ILE A 557 -12.56 -12.52 28.55
N TRP A 558 -12.83 -11.49 27.74
CA TRP A 558 -11.85 -10.51 27.29
C TRP A 558 -11.05 -9.85 28.42
N PRO A 559 -11.66 -9.40 29.54
CA PRO A 559 -10.90 -8.79 30.63
C PRO A 559 -9.88 -9.76 31.27
N GLN A 560 -10.27 -11.02 31.46
CA GLN A 560 -9.39 -12.05 32.03
C GLN A 560 -8.27 -12.43 31.06
N THR A 561 -8.60 -12.58 29.77
CA THR A 561 -7.62 -12.83 28.72
C THR A 561 -6.57 -11.72 28.65
N LEU A 562 -6.97 -10.45 28.68
CA LEU A 562 -6.02 -9.35 28.60
C LEU A 562 -5.18 -9.19 29.86
N SER A 563 -5.74 -9.43 31.05
CA SER A 563 -4.96 -9.50 32.28
C SER A 563 -3.84 -10.54 32.16
N HIS A 564 -4.19 -11.76 31.77
CA HIS A 564 -3.23 -12.85 31.59
C HIS A 564 -2.20 -12.59 30.48
N PHE A 565 -2.61 -11.89 29.41
CA PHE A 565 -1.68 -11.48 28.35
C PHE A 565 -0.69 -10.41 28.85
N ILE A 566 -1.15 -9.43 29.61
CA ILE A 566 -0.31 -8.36 30.18
C ILE A 566 0.69 -8.95 31.18
N ASP A 567 0.27 -9.92 32.00
CA ASP A 567 1.17 -10.65 32.90
C ASP A 567 2.32 -11.32 32.12
N ARG A 568 2.03 -11.94 30.97
CA ARG A 568 3.06 -12.53 30.09
C ARG A 568 3.98 -11.49 29.47
N VAL A 569 3.45 -10.38 28.98
CA VAL A 569 4.27 -9.30 28.40
C VAL A 569 5.19 -8.66 29.44
N THR A 570 4.72 -8.46 30.66
CA THR A 570 5.50 -7.83 31.73
C THR A 570 6.57 -8.74 32.32
N THR A 571 6.35 -10.06 32.28
CA THR A 571 7.31 -11.08 32.74
C THR A 571 8.22 -11.61 31.62
N ASP A 572 8.01 -11.18 30.37
CA ASP A 572 8.79 -11.62 29.23
C ASP A 572 10.26 -11.20 29.33
N THR A 573 11.14 -12.13 28.96
CA THR A 573 12.58 -11.89 28.84
C THR A 573 13.10 -12.25 27.45
N GLN A 574 12.23 -12.60 26.49
CA GLN A 574 12.64 -12.97 25.14
C GLN A 574 12.89 -11.73 24.27
N LEU A 575 12.05 -10.70 24.38
CA LEU A 575 12.22 -9.44 23.65
C LEU A 575 13.14 -8.50 24.45
N LEU A 576 14.35 -8.25 23.95
CA LEU A 576 15.37 -7.46 24.66
C LEU A 576 14.89 -6.07 25.03
N VAL A 577 14.22 -5.40 24.09
CA VAL A 577 13.65 -4.06 24.25
C VAL A 577 12.15 -4.07 24.51
N GLY A 578 11.59 -5.25 24.85
CA GLY A 578 10.18 -5.41 25.21
C GLY A 578 9.76 -4.49 26.36
N PRO A 579 10.51 -4.42 27.48
CA PRO A 579 10.21 -3.52 28.59
C PRO A 579 10.18 -2.04 28.19
N ASN A 580 11.03 -1.61 27.25
CA ASN A 580 11.06 -0.22 26.75
C ASN A 580 9.80 0.16 25.97
N ASN A 581 9.10 -0.81 25.40
CA ASN A 581 7.89 -0.60 24.59
C ASN A 581 6.59 -0.81 25.38
N ALA A 582 6.66 -1.26 26.65
CA ALA A 582 5.49 -1.58 27.45
C ALA A 582 4.55 -0.38 27.65
N GLN A 583 5.12 0.80 27.93
CA GLN A 583 4.31 2.02 28.12
C GLN A 583 3.58 2.45 26.84
N ASN A 584 4.24 2.32 25.68
CA ASN A 584 3.60 2.60 24.40
C ASN A 584 2.48 1.58 24.12
N LEU A 585 2.70 0.28 24.36
CA LEU A 585 1.66 -0.74 24.24
C LEU A 585 0.43 -0.43 25.10
N PHE A 586 0.62 -0.08 26.38
CA PHE A 586 -0.49 0.21 27.28
C PHE A 586 -1.24 1.49 26.90
N ALA A 587 -0.51 2.52 26.45
CA ALA A 587 -1.13 3.73 25.94
C ALA A 587 -1.99 3.45 24.69
N GLU A 588 -1.49 2.65 23.76
CA GLU A 588 -2.25 2.23 22.58
C GLU A 588 -3.49 1.40 22.95
N LEU A 589 -3.37 0.43 23.87
CA LEU A 589 -4.51 -0.35 24.37
C LEU A 589 -5.63 0.56 24.91
N HIS A 590 -5.26 1.60 25.68
CA HIS A 590 -6.19 2.59 26.22
C HIS A 590 -6.81 3.46 25.12
N MET A 591 -5.99 4.06 24.26
CA MET A 591 -6.45 4.96 23.19
C MET A 591 -7.41 4.28 22.20
N TRP A 592 -7.21 2.99 21.92
CA TRP A 592 -8.07 2.21 21.03
C TRP A 592 -9.24 1.52 21.74
N GLY A 593 -9.44 1.79 23.03
CA GLY A 593 -10.53 1.25 23.82
C GLY A 593 -10.48 -0.27 24.00
N VAL A 594 -9.30 -0.89 23.85
CA VAL A 594 -9.11 -2.33 23.94
C VAL A 594 -9.02 -2.78 25.40
N HIS A 595 -8.25 -2.04 26.21
CA HIS A 595 -8.04 -2.26 27.65
C HIS A 595 -7.46 -1.02 28.32
N SER A 596 -7.59 -0.90 29.64
CA SER A 596 -7.01 0.21 30.40
C SER A 596 -6.41 -0.28 31.71
N GLU A 597 -5.11 -0.08 31.86
CA GLU A 597 -4.38 -0.34 33.10
C GLU A 597 -4.58 0.79 34.12
N ALA A 598 -4.26 0.52 35.39
CA ALA A 598 -4.45 1.49 36.48
C ALA A 598 -3.85 2.90 36.22
N PRO A 599 -2.66 3.06 35.59
CA PRO A 599 -2.11 4.36 35.25
C PRO A 599 -2.94 5.21 34.28
N PHE A 600 -3.91 4.59 33.59
CA PHE A 600 -4.76 5.25 32.61
C PHE A 600 -6.17 5.55 33.14
N LEU A 601 -6.45 5.23 34.41
CA LEU A 601 -7.70 5.62 35.04
C LEU A 601 -7.75 7.14 35.29
N PRO A 602 -8.94 7.76 35.25
CA PRO A 602 -9.10 9.16 35.64
C PRO A 602 -8.49 9.43 37.02
N ASP A 603 -7.83 10.60 37.14
CA ASP A 603 -7.16 11.09 38.35
C ASP A 603 -5.91 10.33 38.81
N PHE A 604 -5.40 9.34 38.07
CA PHE A 604 -4.20 8.59 38.47
C PHE A 604 -3.02 9.52 38.78
N VAL A 605 -2.70 10.43 37.85
CA VAL A 605 -1.61 11.40 38.03
C VAL A 605 -1.82 12.25 39.28
N SER A 606 -3.05 12.73 39.49
CA SER A 606 -3.36 13.56 40.64
C SER A 606 -3.26 12.82 41.98
N LYS A 607 -3.60 11.53 42.01
CA LYS A 607 -3.50 10.66 43.20
C LYS A 607 -2.05 10.30 43.52
N MET A 608 -1.25 10.00 42.48
CA MET A 608 0.12 9.52 42.64
C MET A 608 1.12 10.67 42.87
N TYR A 609 0.94 11.81 42.18
CA TYR A 609 1.91 12.91 42.14
C TYR A 609 1.36 14.25 42.69
N GLY A 610 0.13 14.27 43.20
CA GLY A 610 -0.54 15.47 43.72
C GLY A 610 -1.35 16.23 42.65
N LYS A 611 -2.18 17.19 43.07
CA LYS A 611 -3.22 17.80 42.22
C LYS A 611 -2.72 18.56 40.98
N SER A 612 -1.46 19.02 40.96
CA SER A 612 -0.90 19.81 39.86
C SER A 612 0.62 19.59 39.74
N PRO A 613 1.06 18.36 39.41
CA PRO A 613 2.49 18.08 39.30
C PRO A 613 3.04 18.75 38.06
N ALA A 614 4.31 19.16 38.09
CA ALA A 614 4.99 19.64 36.89
C ALA A 614 5.04 18.52 35.83
N PRO A 615 4.81 18.77 34.52
CA PRO A 615 4.61 20.07 33.86
C PRO A 615 3.14 20.52 33.73
N TYR A 616 2.22 19.92 34.49
CA TYR A 616 0.77 20.09 34.33
C TYR A 616 0.17 21.18 35.23
N GLN A 617 0.96 22.12 35.74
CA GLN A 617 0.46 23.11 36.72
C GLN A 617 -0.70 23.97 36.20
N SER A 618 -0.76 24.18 34.88
CA SER A 618 -1.82 24.95 34.22
C SER A 618 -3.04 24.13 33.81
N TRP A 619 -3.04 22.81 34.03
CA TRP A 619 -4.08 21.91 33.55
C TRP A 619 -5.09 21.67 34.67
N SER A 620 -6.37 21.91 34.39
CA SER A 620 -7.46 21.61 35.33
C SER A 620 -7.70 20.12 35.51
N LEU A 621 -7.45 19.34 34.44
CA LEU A 621 -7.52 17.89 34.42
C LEU A 621 -6.39 17.35 33.55
N VAL A 622 -5.60 16.42 34.10
CA VAL A 622 -4.54 15.74 33.35
C VAL A 622 -5.13 14.50 32.69
N PRO A 623 -5.15 14.41 31.34
CA PRO A 623 -5.64 13.21 30.68
C PRO A 623 -4.67 12.04 30.89
N PRO A 624 -5.14 10.79 30.80
CA PRO A 624 -4.31 9.58 30.87
C PRO A 624 -3.16 9.52 29.86
N VAL A 625 -3.42 10.05 28.67
CA VAL A 625 -2.47 10.08 27.55
C VAL A 625 -2.40 11.51 27.02
N ILE A 626 -1.19 11.95 26.69
CA ILE A 626 -0.91 13.28 26.16
C ILE A 626 -0.11 13.16 24.86
N CYS A 627 -0.24 14.16 23.99
CA CYS A 627 0.56 14.26 22.77
C CYS A 627 1.77 15.16 23.03
N ILE A 628 2.97 14.65 22.80
CA ILE A 628 4.19 15.45 22.70
C ILE A 628 4.32 15.94 21.25
N VAL A 629 4.71 17.20 21.08
CA VAL A 629 5.07 17.78 19.80
C VAL A 629 6.53 18.23 19.87
N LEU A 630 7.41 17.48 19.24
CA LEU A 630 8.86 17.68 19.24
C LEU A 630 9.28 18.42 17.96
N LYS A 631 9.98 19.55 18.10
CA LYS A 631 10.62 20.24 16.98
C LYS A 631 12.08 19.78 16.86
N VAL A 632 12.38 18.99 15.83
CA VAL A 632 13.72 18.49 15.51
C VAL A 632 14.38 19.44 14.51
N PRO A 633 15.48 20.13 14.88
CA PRO A 633 16.17 21.04 13.98
C PRO A 633 16.68 20.31 12.73
N ARG A 634 16.59 20.95 11.56
CA ARG A 634 17.07 20.40 10.28
C ARG A 634 18.54 19.94 10.35
N ALA A 635 19.38 20.65 11.09
CA ALA A 635 20.78 20.29 11.30
C ALA A 635 20.95 18.90 11.96
N ALA A 636 20.03 18.48 12.84
CA ALA A 636 20.09 17.16 13.48
C ALA A 636 19.75 16.02 12.50
N LEU A 637 19.05 16.31 11.40
CA LEU A 637 18.67 15.32 10.38
C LEU A 637 19.78 15.08 9.35
N LYS A 638 20.88 15.86 9.39
CA LYS A 638 22.00 15.72 8.45
C LYS A 638 22.61 14.32 8.44
N VAL A 639 22.62 13.65 9.59
CA VAL A 639 23.05 12.25 9.71
C VAL A 639 22.26 11.29 8.79
N LEU A 640 21.01 11.61 8.47
CA LEU A 640 20.17 10.87 7.52
C LEU A 640 20.18 11.48 6.11
N GLU A 641 20.43 12.77 5.96
CA GLU A 641 20.40 13.43 4.65
C GLU A 641 21.69 13.26 3.86
N ASP A 642 22.82 13.21 4.57
CA ASP A 642 24.16 13.19 3.98
C ASP A 642 24.59 11.77 3.54
N ILE A 643 23.87 10.73 3.99
CA ILE A 643 24.08 9.35 3.52
C ILE A 643 23.57 9.25 2.06
N PRO A 644 24.36 8.68 1.14
CA PRO A 644 23.92 8.45 -0.24
C PRO A 644 22.59 7.70 -0.31
N VAL A 645 21.72 8.11 -1.24
CA VAL A 645 20.35 7.57 -1.42
C VAL A 645 20.36 6.05 -1.64
N ASP A 646 21.39 5.54 -2.30
CA ASP A 646 21.54 4.12 -2.62
C ASP A 646 22.12 3.29 -1.44
N GLU A 647 22.63 3.95 -0.39
CA GLU A 647 23.29 3.30 0.77
C GLU A 647 22.44 3.35 2.05
N ILE A 648 21.61 4.39 2.21
CA ILE A 648 20.85 4.64 3.44
C ILE A 648 19.81 3.56 3.78
N GLY A 649 19.32 2.82 2.79
CA GLY A 649 18.21 1.89 2.98
C GLY A 649 16.94 2.59 3.47
N HIS A 650 16.26 2.00 4.46
CA HIS A 650 15.01 2.51 5.03
C HIS A 650 15.09 2.51 6.56
N PRO A 651 15.77 3.50 7.18
CA PRO A 651 15.90 3.53 8.62
C PRO A 651 14.54 3.80 9.27
N LEU A 652 14.26 3.04 10.33
CA LEU A 652 13.07 3.14 11.15
C LEU A 652 13.22 4.29 12.14
N LEU A 653 12.22 5.16 12.21
CA LEU A 653 12.18 6.29 13.12
C LEU A 653 11.26 5.99 14.30
N ALA A 654 11.69 6.38 15.48
CA ALA A 654 10.91 6.31 16.70
C ALA A 654 11.19 7.55 17.55
N CYS A 655 10.29 7.85 18.48
CA CYS A 655 10.56 8.81 19.54
C CYS A 655 10.90 8.09 20.84
N GLU A 656 11.69 8.74 21.69
CA GLU A 656 12.10 8.19 22.97
C GLU A 656 11.88 9.21 24.09
N THR A 657 11.59 8.67 25.27
CA THR A 657 11.60 9.41 26.53
C THR A 657 12.57 8.72 27.47
N PHE A 658 13.57 9.44 27.97
CA PHE A 658 14.65 8.89 28.78
C PHE A 658 14.90 9.72 30.05
N HIS A 659 14.96 9.01 31.17
CA HIS A 659 15.56 9.49 32.41
C HIS A 659 16.22 8.32 33.16
N THR A 660 15.52 7.73 34.14
CA THR A 660 15.88 6.49 34.85
C THR A 660 15.43 5.26 34.08
N MET A 661 14.29 5.39 33.40
CA MET A 661 13.77 4.41 32.46
C MET A 661 13.84 4.98 31.05
N HIS A 662 14.08 4.09 30.09
CA HIS A 662 14.04 4.38 28.67
C HIS A 662 12.73 3.83 28.10
N ASN A 663 11.90 4.68 27.50
CA ASN A 663 10.69 4.24 26.79
C ASN A 663 10.76 4.65 25.31
N THR A 664 10.32 3.77 24.44
CA THR A 664 10.27 3.96 22.99
C THR A 664 8.83 4.10 22.53
N HIS A 665 8.60 5.01 21.57
CA HIS A 665 7.30 5.37 21.02
C HIS A 665 7.38 5.33 19.49
N ASP A 666 6.90 4.24 18.90
CA ASP A 666 7.04 3.96 17.46
C ASP A 666 5.88 4.55 16.62
N SER A 667 4.75 4.86 17.25
CA SER A 667 3.58 5.49 16.61
C SER A 667 3.75 7.01 16.55
N ILE A 668 4.59 7.46 15.61
CA ILE A 668 4.94 8.87 15.43
C ILE A 668 4.27 9.52 14.21
N ARG A 669 4.18 10.85 14.23
CA ARG A 669 3.65 11.67 13.13
C ARG A 669 4.66 12.72 12.69
N PRO A 670 5.43 12.48 11.61
CA PRO A 670 6.38 13.44 11.08
C PRO A 670 5.74 14.45 10.11
N ILE A 671 6.03 15.73 10.29
CA ILE A 671 5.60 16.85 9.45
C ILE A 671 6.76 17.84 9.32
N PHE A 672 7.27 18.08 8.11
CA PHE A 672 8.23 19.17 7.90
C PHE A 672 7.50 20.51 7.99
N GLY A 673 8.06 21.48 8.71
CA GLY A 673 7.43 22.77 8.89
C GLY A 673 7.85 23.49 10.17
N ASP A 674 6.96 24.35 10.67
CA ASP A 674 7.17 25.07 11.93
C ASP A 674 5.90 25.11 12.80
N ILE A 675 6.09 25.35 14.10
CA ILE A 675 5.03 25.54 15.09
C ILE A 675 4.81 27.03 15.25
N VAL A 676 3.65 27.52 14.83
CA VAL A 676 3.25 28.92 14.95
C VAL A 676 2.13 29.08 15.97
N ASP A 677 2.07 30.24 16.60
CA ASP A 677 0.93 30.62 17.44
C ASP A 677 -0.12 31.31 16.56
N ARG A 678 -1.34 30.78 16.57
CA ARG A 678 -2.51 31.40 15.92
C ARG A 678 -3.62 31.46 16.95
N GLU A 679 -3.98 32.68 17.34
CA GLU A 679 -5.08 32.94 18.27
C GLU A 679 -4.94 32.19 19.62
N GLY A 680 -3.71 32.07 20.14
CA GLY A 680 -3.43 31.36 21.39
C GLY A 680 -3.41 29.84 21.23
N ARG A 681 -3.53 29.31 20.00
CA ARG A 681 -3.38 27.89 19.68
C ARG A 681 -2.07 27.66 18.94
N LYS A 682 -1.32 26.64 19.35
CA LYS A 682 -0.16 26.17 18.59
C LYS A 682 -0.65 25.37 17.38
N VAL A 683 -0.24 25.79 16.19
CA VAL A 683 -0.62 25.17 14.91
C VAL A 683 0.66 24.86 14.14
N ILE A 684 0.70 23.70 13.48
CA ILE A 684 1.80 23.34 12.59
C ILE A 684 1.52 23.95 11.22
N THR A 685 2.44 24.79 10.73
CA THR A 685 2.46 25.23 9.34
C THR A 685 3.41 24.31 8.58
N GLU A 686 2.85 23.47 7.70
CA GLU A 686 3.59 22.50 6.92
C GLU A 686 4.41 23.16 5.82
N ASP A 687 5.63 22.64 5.60
CA ASP A 687 6.49 23.00 4.48
C ASP A 687 6.04 22.22 3.23
N PRO A 688 5.54 22.89 2.17
CA PRO A 688 5.08 22.21 0.97
C PRO A 688 6.22 21.51 0.20
N GLU A 689 7.48 21.89 0.41
CA GLU A 689 8.63 21.21 -0.18
C GLU A 689 9.06 19.96 0.62
N GLY A 690 8.52 19.77 1.82
CA GLY A 690 8.71 18.58 2.63
C GLY A 690 10.19 18.23 2.83
N LEU A 691 10.58 17.01 2.44
CA LEU A 691 11.96 16.54 2.53
C LEU A 691 12.95 17.37 1.70
N ARG A 692 12.49 18.08 0.66
CA ARG A 692 13.34 18.94 -0.20
C ARG A 692 13.49 20.36 0.34
N GLY A 693 12.60 20.76 1.23
CA GLY A 693 12.63 22.07 1.87
C GLY A 693 13.76 22.20 2.88
N ASN A 694 13.72 23.27 3.65
CA ASN A 694 14.72 23.59 4.68
C ASN A 694 14.14 23.65 6.09
N SER A 695 12.85 23.36 6.24
CA SER A 695 12.16 23.45 7.52
C SER A 695 12.60 22.38 8.51
N ALA A 696 12.34 22.64 9.79
CA ALA A 696 12.51 21.64 10.85
C ALA A 696 11.54 20.47 10.65
N LEU A 697 11.84 19.33 11.28
CA LEU A 697 10.90 18.22 11.36
C LEU A 697 10.12 18.32 12.67
N ILE A 698 8.81 18.48 12.57
CA ILE A 698 7.90 18.40 13.70
C ILE A 698 7.43 16.96 13.83
N VAL A 699 7.65 16.33 14.98
CA VAL A 699 7.25 14.96 15.25
C VAL A 699 6.26 14.94 16.41
N SER A 700 5.08 14.38 16.19
CA SER A 700 4.05 14.24 17.23
C SER A 700 3.85 12.78 17.62
N PHE A 701 3.71 12.48 18.90
CA PHE A 701 3.48 11.11 19.40
C PHE A 701 2.83 11.13 20.78
N PHE A 702 2.17 10.03 21.13
CA PHE A 702 1.42 9.91 22.38
C PHE A 702 2.24 9.23 23.48
N VAL A 703 2.14 9.74 24.71
CA VAL A 703 2.79 9.17 25.90
C VAL A 703 1.83 9.13 27.08
N SER A 704 2.03 8.18 27.99
CA SER A 704 1.34 8.13 29.28
C SER A 704 1.67 9.38 30.09
N SER A 705 0.64 10.07 30.60
CA SER A 705 0.85 11.36 31.28
C SER A 705 1.69 11.26 32.54
N TRP A 706 1.65 10.12 33.23
CA TRP A 706 2.45 9.87 34.42
C TRP A 706 3.96 9.92 34.16
N ILE A 707 4.42 9.59 32.94
CA ILE A 707 5.85 9.63 32.58
C ILE A 707 6.42 11.06 32.71
N LEU A 708 5.61 12.08 32.36
CA LEU A 708 6.05 13.47 32.55
C LEU A 708 5.87 13.94 33.99
N ALA A 709 4.84 13.44 34.70
CA ALA A 709 4.56 13.83 36.08
C ALA A 709 5.65 13.37 37.04
N ASP A 710 6.18 12.17 36.83
CA ASP A 710 7.19 11.56 37.70
C ASP A 710 8.41 12.47 37.84
N GLN A 711 9.02 12.91 36.73
CA GLN A 711 10.31 13.63 36.76
C GLN A 711 10.48 14.68 35.65
N SER A 712 9.53 15.62 35.57
CA SER A 712 9.45 16.70 34.57
C SER A 712 10.72 17.55 34.35
N ARG A 713 11.63 17.66 35.32
CA ARG A 713 12.83 18.50 35.21
C ARG A 713 14.03 17.85 34.51
N ASN A 714 14.12 16.52 34.52
CA ASN A 714 15.26 15.78 33.98
C ASN A 714 14.89 14.87 32.80
N LEU A 715 13.61 14.79 32.44
CA LEU A 715 13.15 13.98 31.33
C LEU A 715 13.70 14.51 30.01
N LYS A 716 14.40 13.65 29.27
CA LYS A 716 14.82 13.92 27.89
C LYS A 716 13.82 13.32 26.93
N VAL A 717 13.57 14.05 25.84
CA VAL A 717 12.72 13.59 24.74
C VAL A 717 13.53 13.71 23.45
N GLY A 718 13.52 12.67 22.63
CA GLY A 718 14.32 12.61 21.42
C GLY A 718 13.61 11.93 20.25
N LEU A 719 14.12 12.18 19.05
CA LEU A 719 13.89 11.36 17.86
C LEU A 719 15.11 10.44 17.72
N CYS A 720 14.88 9.14 17.52
CA CYS A 720 15.93 8.16 17.37
C CYS A 720 15.68 7.25 16.15
N ILE A 721 16.74 6.55 15.73
CA ILE A 721 16.69 5.53 14.70
C ILE A 721 16.64 4.18 15.42
N LYS A 722 15.62 3.37 15.15
CA LYS A 722 15.50 2.03 15.75
C LYS A 722 16.59 1.12 15.15
N ASN A 723 17.41 0.52 16.00
CA ASN A 723 18.44 -0.43 15.57
C ASN A 723 17.76 -1.64 14.91
N SER A 724 17.94 -1.81 13.61
CA SER A 724 17.60 -3.05 12.89
C SER A 724 18.87 -3.70 12.35
N PRO A 725 18.99 -5.04 12.34
CA PRO A 725 20.17 -5.74 11.83
C PRO A 725 20.50 -5.49 10.34
N ARG A 726 19.66 -4.75 9.60
CA ARG A 726 20.01 -4.24 8.25
C ARG A 726 21.04 -3.11 8.29
N HIS A 727 21.28 -2.53 9.46
CA HIS A 727 22.32 -1.56 9.71
C HIS A 727 23.38 -2.16 10.66
N PRO A 728 24.47 -2.76 10.14
CA PRO A 728 25.68 -2.81 10.94
C PRO A 728 26.09 -1.36 11.18
N SER A 729 25.94 -0.93 12.42
CA SER A 729 26.40 0.36 12.94
C SER A 729 27.87 0.56 12.61
N ASN A 730 28.16 1.30 11.54
CA ASN A 730 29.47 1.94 11.36
C ASN A 730 29.53 3.30 12.07
N SER A 731 28.45 3.75 12.72
CA SER A 731 28.49 4.87 13.66
C SER A 731 28.87 4.39 15.06
N ARG A 732 30.10 3.92 15.25
CA ARG A 732 30.72 3.90 16.58
C ARG A 732 31.05 5.33 16.98
N GLN A 733 30.53 5.72 18.15
CA GLN A 733 31.07 6.76 19.05
C GLN A 733 31.30 8.15 18.46
N ASN A 734 30.37 9.05 18.73
CA ASN A 734 30.71 10.35 19.31
C ASN A 734 29.55 10.82 20.20
N SER A 735 29.58 10.33 21.44
CA SER A 735 28.97 11.02 22.56
C SER A 735 29.66 12.36 22.73
N ALA A 736 29.09 13.43 22.16
CA ALA A 736 29.42 14.79 22.56
C ALA A 736 28.35 15.24 23.55
N GLN A 737 28.72 15.31 24.82
CA GLN A 737 28.04 16.13 25.81
C GLN A 737 28.05 17.58 25.32
N HIS A 738 26.87 18.20 25.23
CA HIS A 738 26.62 19.57 25.67
C HIS A 738 25.14 19.71 26.05
#